data_AF-A0A3B6C412-F1
#
_entry.id   AF-A0A3B6C412-F1
#
_cell.length_a   1.000
_cell.length_b   1.000
_cell.length_c   1.000
_cell.angle_alpha   90.00
_cell.angle_beta   90.00
_cell.angle_gamma   90.00
#
_symmetry.space_group_name_H-M   'P 1'
#
loop_
_entity.id
_entity.type
_entity.pdbx_description
1 polymer ?
#
loop_
_entity_poly.entity_id
_entity_poly.type
_entity_poly.pdbx_seq_one_letter_code
_entity_poly.pdbx_strand_id
1 'polypeptide(L)'
;MANGGGGGGGGEHLVQITAGGGAGQGKDAAPEKWLNRFVLAFVLMERLGNALGTLAFTWATVVLLGGYASKLTSDGDFAFATTLIFLEAVRMFTRDNNRLDYQLFFNTRGAFRPLGWSGLIVIACFSGILEFLSKFLWKDLMMVDVLLLAAALLLLALGRLITVLFQRALKRLIYNWMRRAASLWTLWSPLVAIVLLAPSMSKDRSMIQWGVFAVLLVAVVIATISNLRYKRISKLVDNVLGSKQEFWRKVTINLCMIAALGMLMYMLDENERSMMITFEVCALLIVSFGNLQIPAAVVRVMLALNELSQPAAYDESKDGQKNIKASLRIFYGMVLGQGILYAVACMFEFFSFIPRRSLIRGGGFKGQWGMKSVNMYYAFASEKCMQGGVLAPKKINLSTFAMGSVNSDSSKNQLAGIRMMHNFMQSQPTKAQLLSKLATSTKTMARIIRMLDWTSPKDTAIRLYAAKVTAELAKNLRAGTIPGTMQLVSALLDADCRLERGNPLLDTDDEHERRQDPVLNTEDSREVADNQFQTQAQLRDTDILLETESRSTQEVGMNKQNSCVLRCWQHISEFWSIPKEQLQTDHDLLPAIAMSIIESLAGVDQDNCVEISKAADLIPKIIRFTICRSDTMNTKAQQEILLKSSLKVLQRLTSIGGEIGITLRYKITEHPFLLSNFSDILGDGKSNQISRKLVAGILRNIAVDEKTRQDIGRFQMIITKLMQAFFNSEVTMSTNADHLSRKVAGQALAMLTIQSVQNCLVISKEPGIMKELKILIHDRRYIYVGASLLRNLCLHARSELTESDLKELSHTLREVLERILDVDGAELEILIGLSSQICKVIPEDFTRELDDGQIKPRFAKRLVDTLKANMKPSAHCPGIRRVVLEQVIHLMEYNSRYADCFNAFGMTDALSMVEQTPSKAENYRLFLGDAGFMEYDTLLSDLVARAKELMGCD
;
A
#
# COMPACT_ATOMS: atom_id res chain seq x y z
N MET A 1 8.16 -40.32 -44.96
CA MET A 1 9.06 -40.19 -46.13
C MET A 1 9.82 -38.88 -46.01
N ALA A 2 11.12 -38.94 -46.20
CA ALA A 2 12.10 -37.90 -45.92
C ALA A 2 12.32 -36.94 -47.11
N ASN A 3 12.71 -35.70 -46.80
CA ASN A 3 13.73 -34.85 -47.45
C ASN A 3 13.61 -33.42 -46.86
N GLY A 4 14.65 -32.67 -46.47
CA GLY A 4 16.10 -32.81 -46.61
C GLY A 4 16.70 -31.51 -47.20
N GLY A 5 17.46 -30.74 -46.38
CA GLY A 5 18.44 -29.68 -46.78
C GLY A 5 17.87 -28.38 -47.36
N GLY A 6 18.40 -27.16 -47.20
CA GLY A 6 19.68 -26.65 -46.68
C GLY A 6 20.02 -25.33 -47.43
N GLY A 7 20.57 -24.31 -46.74
CA GLY A 7 21.09 -23.05 -47.32
C GLY A 7 20.06 -21.91 -47.34
N GLY A 8 20.28 -20.69 -46.84
CA GLY A 8 21.51 -19.90 -46.75
C GLY A 8 21.40 -18.72 -47.73
N GLY A 9 21.12 -17.50 -47.25
CA GLY A 9 21.09 -16.30 -48.09
C GLY A 9 20.38 -15.12 -47.43
N GLY A 10 21.11 -14.02 -47.23
CA GLY A 10 20.68 -12.84 -46.48
C GLY A 10 19.50 -12.08 -47.08
N GLY A 11 18.79 -11.36 -46.20
CA GLY A 11 17.75 -10.40 -46.55
C GLY A 11 17.88 -9.19 -45.65
N GLU A 12 18.12 -8.05 -46.27
CA GLU A 12 18.54 -6.79 -45.70
C GLU A 12 17.47 -6.14 -44.81
N HIS A 13 17.96 -5.46 -43.78
CA HIS A 13 17.22 -4.68 -42.81
C HIS A 13 16.76 -3.36 -43.46
N LEU A 14 15.54 -3.31 -44.01
CA LEU A 14 14.91 -2.04 -44.41
C LEU A 14 13.98 -1.54 -43.30
N VAL A 15 14.52 -0.58 -42.54
CA VAL A 15 13.82 0.21 -41.54
C VAL A 15 12.78 1.07 -42.23
N GLN A 16 11.49 0.73 -42.06
CA GLN A 16 10.38 1.58 -42.46
C GLN A 16 9.94 2.40 -41.24
N ILE A 17 10.31 3.68 -41.22
CA ILE A 17 9.80 4.68 -40.28
C ILE A 17 8.40 5.07 -40.76
N THR A 18 7.37 4.60 -40.08
CA THR A 18 6.01 5.11 -40.26
C THR A 18 5.72 6.15 -39.18
N ALA A 19 5.78 7.43 -39.58
CA ALA A 19 5.20 8.52 -38.83
C ALA A 19 3.67 8.39 -38.91
N GLY A 20 3.03 8.02 -37.81
CA GLY A 20 1.58 7.96 -37.67
C GLY A 20 1.18 8.63 -36.36
N GLY A 21 0.78 9.90 -36.46
CA GLY A 21 0.14 10.63 -35.38
C GLY A 21 -1.17 9.95 -35.00
N GLY A 22 -1.21 9.39 -33.80
CA GLY A 22 -2.42 8.91 -33.15
C GLY A 22 -2.25 9.17 -31.67
N ALA A 23 -3.07 10.07 -31.13
CA ALA A 23 -3.21 10.33 -29.71
C ALA A 23 -3.73 9.07 -29.00
N GLY A 24 -2.83 8.15 -28.70
CA GLY A 24 -3.08 6.95 -27.90
C GLY A 24 -2.63 7.20 -26.47
N GLN A 25 -3.58 7.06 -25.54
CA GLN A 25 -3.38 7.03 -24.09
C GLN A 25 -2.01 6.43 -23.71
N GLY A 26 -1.24 7.21 -22.96
CA GLY A 26 0.08 6.80 -22.48
C GLY A 26 0.01 5.44 -21.80
N LYS A 27 0.69 4.44 -22.36
CA LYS A 27 1.14 3.27 -21.60
C LYS A 27 2.07 3.80 -20.52
N ASP A 28 1.53 4.07 -19.34
CA ASP A 28 2.34 4.46 -18.18
C ASP A 28 3.45 3.44 -17.99
N ALA A 29 4.68 3.89 -18.26
CA ALA A 29 5.86 3.09 -18.10
C ALA A 29 5.99 2.74 -16.61
N ALA A 30 6.09 1.45 -16.28
CA ALA A 30 6.25 0.98 -14.90
C ALA A 30 7.30 1.84 -14.16
N PRO A 31 7.01 2.30 -12.93
CA PRO A 31 7.75 3.38 -12.27
C PRO A 31 9.22 3.03 -12.03
N GLU A 32 9.57 1.74 -11.94
CA GLU A 32 10.94 1.27 -11.77
C GLU A 32 11.78 1.26 -13.06
N LYS A 33 11.19 1.43 -14.25
CA LYS A 33 11.91 1.33 -15.53
C LYS A 33 13.05 2.33 -15.67
N TRP A 34 12.88 3.54 -15.15
CA TRP A 34 13.93 4.56 -15.22
C TRP A 34 15.11 4.20 -14.31
N LEU A 35 14.83 3.79 -13.06
CA LEU A 35 15.85 3.32 -12.12
C LEU A 35 16.59 2.08 -12.66
N ASN A 36 15.87 1.11 -13.22
CA ASN A 36 16.48 -0.10 -13.75
C ASN A 36 17.40 0.19 -14.95
N ARG A 37 16.99 1.09 -15.86
CA ARG A 37 17.83 1.55 -16.97
C ARG A 37 19.07 2.29 -16.48
N PHE A 38 18.89 3.13 -15.47
CA PHE A 38 19.99 3.86 -14.84
C PHE A 38 21.04 2.91 -14.22
N VAL A 39 20.58 1.94 -13.43
CA VAL A 39 21.46 0.92 -12.82
C VAL A 39 22.17 0.11 -13.90
N LEU A 40 21.49 -0.27 -14.97
CA LEU A 40 22.10 -1.01 -16.08
C LEU A 40 23.21 -0.20 -16.76
N ALA A 41 22.94 1.07 -17.09
CA ALA A 41 23.94 1.97 -17.68
C ALA A 41 25.16 2.14 -16.76
N PHE A 42 24.92 2.37 -15.47
CA PHE A 42 25.98 2.47 -14.46
C PHE A 42 26.86 1.21 -14.41
N VAL A 43 26.26 0.01 -14.34
CA VAL A 43 27.00 -1.26 -14.28
C VAL A 43 27.78 -1.51 -15.57
N LEU A 44 27.25 -1.12 -16.74
CA LEU A 44 27.97 -1.23 -18.01
C LEU A 44 29.22 -0.35 -18.04
N MET A 45 29.12 0.90 -17.57
CA MET A 45 30.27 1.81 -17.48
C MET A 45 31.34 1.28 -16.53
N GLU A 46 30.93 0.74 -15.37
CA GLU A 46 31.87 0.13 -14.43
C GLU A 46 32.58 -1.09 -15.03
N ARG A 47 31.86 -1.95 -15.77
CA ARG A 47 32.44 -3.11 -16.46
C ARG A 47 33.39 -2.71 -17.60
N LEU A 48 33.04 -1.70 -18.39
CA LEU A 48 33.89 -1.21 -19.47
C LEU A 48 35.18 -0.57 -18.94
N GLY A 49 35.06 0.22 -17.86
CA GLY A 49 36.22 0.76 -17.14
C GLY A 49 37.11 -0.35 -16.57
N ASN A 50 36.52 -1.43 -16.04
CA ASN A 50 37.29 -2.59 -15.58
C ASN A 50 38.04 -3.30 -16.72
N ALA A 51 37.40 -3.47 -17.87
CA ALA A 51 38.00 -4.10 -19.04
C ALA A 51 39.18 -3.27 -19.59
N LEU A 52 38.99 -1.96 -19.76
CA LEU A 52 40.07 -1.05 -20.17
C LEU A 52 41.23 -1.03 -19.18
N GLY A 53 40.95 -1.06 -17.86
CA GLY A 53 41.99 -1.15 -16.84
C GLY A 53 42.81 -2.43 -16.90
N THR A 54 42.15 -3.56 -17.14
CA THR A 54 42.84 -4.86 -17.30
C THR A 54 43.71 -4.87 -18.56
N LEU A 55 43.21 -4.29 -19.66
CA LEU A 55 43.99 -4.12 -20.89
C LEU A 55 45.18 -3.18 -20.69
N ALA A 56 44.99 -2.03 -20.03
CA ALA A 56 46.04 -1.08 -19.72
C ALA A 56 47.13 -1.71 -18.85
N PHE A 57 46.74 -2.47 -17.81
CA PHE A 57 47.67 -3.20 -16.95
C PHE A 57 48.48 -4.24 -17.74
N THR A 58 47.81 -5.04 -18.58
CA THR A 58 48.47 -6.06 -19.42
C THR A 58 49.42 -5.41 -20.42
N TRP A 59 49.00 -4.30 -21.05
CA TRP A 59 49.84 -3.56 -22.00
C TRP A 59 51.08 -2.95 -21.33
N ALA A 60 50.91 -2.38 -20.14
CA ALA A 60 52.01 -1.78 -19.40
C ALA A 60 53.05 -2.81 -18.94
N THR A 61 52.59 -3.97 -18.47
CA THR A 61 53.47 -5.04 -17.97
C THR A 61 54.14 -5.83 -19.09
N VAL A 62 53.38 -6.26 -20.11
CA VAL A 62 53.88 -7.12 -21.18
C VAL A 62 54.60 -6.32 -22.26
N VAL A 63 54.02 -5.20 -22.71
CA VAL A 63 54.54 -4.45 -23.87
C VAL A 63 55.55 -3.39 -23.44
N LEU A 64 55.21 -2.52 -22.48
CA LEU A 64 56.09 -1.42 -22.08
C LEU A 64 57.25 -1.92 -21.21
N LEU A 65 56.97 -2.54 -20.06
CA LEU A 65 58.00 -3.05 -19.16
C LEU A 65 58.73 -4.27 -19.74
N GLY A 66 58.01 -5.23 -20.32
CA GLY A 66 58.61 -6.43 -20.90
C GLY A 66 59.41 -6.18 -22.19
N GLY A 67 59.00 -5.21 -23.01
CA GLY A 67 59.58 -4.97 -24.33
C GLY A 67 60.52 -3.77 -24.44
N TYR A 68 60.32 -2.72 -23.62
CA TYR A 68 60.98 -1.42 -23.80
C TYR A 68 61.62 -0.83 -22.53
N ALA A 69 61.61 -1.54 -21.39
CA ALA A 69 62.08 -1.01 -20.10
C ALA A 69 63.47 -0.34 -20.15
N SER A 70 64.44 -0.89 -20.89
CA SER A 70 65.79 -0.31 -21.00
C SER A 70 65.89 0.90 -21.93
N LYS A 71 64.83 1.23 -22.68
CA LYS A 71 64.77 2.33 -23.65
C LYS A 71 63.85 3.49 -23.23
N LEU A 72 63.14 3.37 -22.10
CA LEU A 72 62.47 4.52 -21.46
C LEU A 72 63.53 5.39 -20.78
N THR A 73 64.22 6.26 -21.54
CA THR A 73 65.33 7.11 -21.06
C THR A 73 64.92 8.48 -20.55
N SER A 74 63.63 8.81 -20.54
CA SER A 74 63.11 10.01 -19.86
C SER A 74 62.77 9.62 -18.42
N ASP A 75 63.45 10.23 -17.44
CA ASP A 75 63.28 9.94 -16.00
C ASP A 75 61.80 10.01 -15.52
N GLY A 76 60.92 10.69 -16.27
CA GLY A 76 59.48 10.77 -16.01
C GLY A 76 58.68 9.54 -16.46
N ASP A 77 58.83 9.08 -17.71
CA ASP A 77 57.91 8.12 -18.35
C ASP A 77 57.86 6.76 -17.62
N PHE A 78 59.01 6.26 -17.17
CA PHE A 78 59.10 5.00 -16.42
C PHE A 78 58.44 5.11 -15.05
N ALA A 79 58.63 6.23 -14.36
CA ALA A 79 58.04 6.49 -13.05
C ALA A 79 56.50 6.63 -13.14
N PHE A 80 56.00 7.33 -14.16
CA PHE A 80 54.55 7.46 -14.40
C PHE A 80 53.89 6.13 -14.76
N ALA A 81 54.48 5.37 -15.68
CA ALA A 81 53.97 4.05 -16.04
C ALA A 81 53.94 3.11 -14.82
N THR A 82 55.02 3.08 -14.03
CA THR A 82 55.11 2.25 -12.81
C THR A 82 54.08 2.67 -11.76
N THR A 83 53.86 3.97 -11.59
CA THR A 83 52.86 4.52 -10.65
C THR A 83 51.43 4.14 -11.06
N LEU A 84 51.11 4.23 -12.35
CA LEU A 84 49.80 3.84 -12.89
C LEU A 84 49.56 2.33 -12.77
N ILE A 85 50.58 1.50 -13.00
CA ILE A 85 50.52 0.04 -12.83
C ILE A 85 50.29 -0.30 -11.36
N PHE A 86 51.00 0.35 -10.43
CA PHE A 86 50.84 0.13 -9.01
C PHE A 86 49.42 0.49 -8.54
N LEU A 87 48.89 1.63 -8.98
CA LEU A 87 47.51 2.06 -8.74
C LEU A 87 46.47 1.04 -9.25
N GLU A 88 46.73 0.41 -10.40
CA GLU A 88 45.84 -0.61 -10.97
C GLU A 88 45.96 -1.96 -10.25
N ALA A 89 47.17 -2.38 -9.91
CA ALA A 89 47.43 -3.60 -9.14
C ALA A 89 46.76 -3.54 -7.76
N VAL A 90 46.95 -2.44 -7.02
CA VAL A 90 46.28 -2.22 -5.72
C VAL A 90 44.76 -2.37 -5.86
N ARG A 91 44.17 -1.84 -6.93
CA ARG A 91 42.72 -1.94 -7.18
C ARG A 91 42.27 -3.37 -7.45
N MET A 92 42.98 -4.11 -8.32
CA MET A 92 42.63 -5.49 -8.68
C MET A 92 42.69 -6.42 -7.45
N PHE A 93 43.78 -6.34 -6.66
CA PHE A 93 43.94 -7.12 -5.43
C PHE A 93 42.93 -6.76 -4.33
N THR A 94 42.47 -5.50 -4.28
CA THR A 94 41.46 -5.05 -3.31
C THR A 94 40.06 -5.57 -3.65
N ARG A 95 39.79 -5.93 -4.91
CA ARG A 95 38.44 -6.33 -5.39
C ARG A 95 38.19 -7.84 -5.32
N ASP A 96 39.22 -8.68 -5.55
CA ASP A 96 39.06 -10.13 -5.61
C ASP A 96 39.02 -10.81 -4.22
N ASN A 97 39.57 -10.18 -3.18
CA ASN A 97 39.45 -10.66 -1.81
C ASN A 97 38.09 -10.27 -1.23
N ASN A 98 37.20 -11.25 -1.11
CA ASN A 98 35.78 -11.16 -0.70
C ASN A 98 35.56 -10.72 0.78
N ARG A 99 36.51 -10.02 1.40
CA ARG A 99 36.43 -9.49 2.78
C ARG A 99 35.91 -8.05 2.74
N LEU A 100 34.77 -7.82 3.41
CA LEU A 100 34.09 -6.52 3.54
C LEU A 100 34.99 -5.33 3.93
N ASP A 101 36.12 -5.58 4.58
CA ASP A 101 37.03 -4.54 5.08
C ASP A 101 37.87 -3.87 3.97
N TYR A 102 38.08 -4.52 2.82
CA TYR A 102 38.88 -3.97 1.70
C TYR A 102 38.03 -3.26 0.62
N GLN A 103 36.71 -3.55 0.56
CA GLN A 103 35.76 -2.77 -0.25
C GLN A 103 35.67 -1.29 0.17
N LEU A 104 36.27 -0.93 1.30
CA LEU A 104 36.24 0.40 1.92
C LEU A 104 37.16 1.43 1.25
N PHE A 105 37.84 1.14 0.14
CA PHE A 105 38.74 2.12 -0.49
C PHE A 105 38.40 2.43 -1.96
N PHE A 106 37.95 1.44 -2.74
CA PHE A 106 37.68 1.58 -4.18
C PHE A 106 36.27 1.17 -4.60
N ASN A 107 35.30 1.19 -3.67
CA ASN A 107 33.90 0.96 -4.02
C ASN A 107 33.27 2.26 -4.52
N THR A 108 32.63 2.21 -5.70
CA THR A 108 31.93 3.33 -6.33
C THR A 108 30.85 3.93 -5.42
N ARG A 109 30.33 3.14 -4.48
CA ARG A 109 29.25 3.50 -3.55
C ARG A 109 29.67 4.31 -2.31
N GLY A 110 30.93 4.72 -2.24
CA GLY A 110 31.47 5.51 -1.14
C GLY A 110 31.78 4.66 0.09
N ALA A 111 32.94 4.90 0.69
CA ALA A 111 33.40 4.16 1.86
C ALA A 111 33.43 5.00 3.13
N PHE A 112 33.53 6.32 2.98
CA PHE A 112 33.59 7.28 4.06
C PHE A 112 32.38 8.20 4.04
N ARG A 113 31.88 8.61 5.22
CA ARG A 113 30.95 9.74 5.28
C ARG A 113 31.67 11.00 4.76
N PRO A 114 31.06 11.80 3.87
CA PRO A 114 31.67 13.03 3.41
C PRO A 114 32.06 13.89 4.62
N LEU A 115 33.27 14.44 4.63
CA LEU A 115 33.81 15.19 5.76
C LEU A 115 33.02 16.48 6.05
N GLY A 116 32.08 16.83 5.17
CA GLY A 116 31.30 18.05 5.22
C GLY A 116 32.20 19.28 5.14
N TRP A 117 31.64 20.44 5.46
CA TRP A 117 32.34 21.72 5.44
C TRP A 117 33.59 21.77 6.33
N SER A 118 33.67 20.93 7.38
CA SER A 118 34.85 20.75 8.23
C SER A 118 36.07 20.18 7.50
N GLY A 119 35.89 19.52 6.35
CA GLY A 119 37.00 18.97 5.58
C GLY A 119 37.83 20.02 4.84
N LEU A 120 37.24 21.16 4.46
CA LEU A 120 37.97 22.26 3.80
C LEU A 120 39.09 22.83 4.67
N ILE A 121 38.84 22.91 5.99
CA ILE A 121 39.83 23.40 6.95
C ILE A 121 41.02 22.44 7.04
N VAL A 122 40.74 21.14 7.05
CA VAL A 122 41.77 20.10 7.07
C VAL A 122 42.63 20.17 5.81
N ILE A 123 42.00 20.30 4.63
CA ILE A 123 42.72 20.43 3.34
C ILE A 123 43.67 21.63 3.40
N ALA A 124 43.16 22.82 3.76
CA ALA A 124 43.99 24.02 3.81
C ALA A 124 45.16 23.92 4.80
N CYS A 125 44.96 23.32 5.98
CA CYS A 125 46.06 23.06 6.91
C CYS A 125 47.12 22.13 6.30
N PHE A 126 46.70 21.03 5.67
CA PHE A 126 47.63 20.09 5.06
C PHE A 126 48.35 20.69 3.86
N SER A 127 47.67 21.47 3.01
CA SER A 127 48.30 22.17 1.89
C SER A 127 49.37 23.17 2.36
N GLY A 128 49.08 23.94 3.42
CA GLY A 128 50.06 24.87 4.01
C GLY A 128 51.26 24.17 4.66
N ILE A 129 51.05 23.02 5.32
CA ILE A 129 52.14 22.19 5.88
C ILE A 129 52.99 21.60 4.75
N LEU A 130 52.37 21.12 3.67
CA LEU A 130 53.07 20.55 2.52
C LEU A 130 53.93 21.60 1.83
N GLU A 131 53.43 22.82 1.66
CA GLU A 131 54.21 23.94 1.12
C GLU A 131 55.37 24.34 2.04
N PHE A 132 55.14 24.35 3.36
CA PHE A 132 56.21 24.61 4.32
C PHE A 132 57.31 23.55 4.25
N LEU A 133 56.92 22.26 4.14
CA LEU A 133 57.84 21.15 4.01
C LEU A 133 58.59 21.16 2.68
N SER A 134 57.94 21.46 1.54
CA SER A 134 58.58 21.50 0.23
C SER A 134 59.65 22.58 0.16
N LYS A 135 59.40 23.76 0.76
CA LYS A 135 60.40 24.85 0.88
C LYS A 135 61.54 24.54 1.85
N PHE A 136 61.28 23.74 2.89
CA PHE A 136 62.27 23.41 3.91
C PHE A 136 63.17 22.21 3.50
N LEU A 137 62.68 21.31 2.66
CA LEU A 137 63.39 20.11 2.20
C LEU A 137 64.23 20.31 0.92
N TRP A 138 64.36 21.53 0.42
CA TRP A 138 64.97 21.75 -0.89
C TRP A 138 66.50 21.77 -0.85
N LYS A 139 67.09 20.60 -1.13
CA LYS A 139 68.23 20.47 -2.05
C LYS A 139 68.22 19.06 -2.69
N ASP A 140 67.91 19.05 -3.99
CA ASP A 140 68.23 18.00 -5.00
C ASP A 140 67.47 16.66 -5.04
N LEU A 141 66.12 16.63 -5.10
CA LEU A 141 65.42 15.50 -5.77
C LEU A 141 63.92 15.77 -6.10
N MET A 142 63.56 15.91 -7.39
CA MET A 142 62.17 16.01 -7.90
C MET A 142 61.28 14.76 -7.63
N MET A 143 61.86 13.68 -7.10
CA MET A 143 61.17 12.43 -6.77
C MET A 143 60.48 12.44 -5.40
N VAL A 144 60.76 13.46 -4.58
CA VAL A 144 60.26 13.56 -3.20
C VAL A 144 58.81 14.02 -3.17
N ASP A 145 58.35 14.83 -4.14
CA ASP A 145 57.00 15.42 -4.11
C ASP A 145 55.87 14.43 -4.44
N VAL A 146 56.07 13.55 -5.41
CA VAL A 146 55.10 12.47 -5.73
C VAL A 146 55.06 11.43 -4.62
N LEU A 147 56.21 11.13 -4.02
CA LEU A 147 56.32 10.23 -2.86
C LEU A 147 55.71 10.87 -1.60
N LEU A 148 55.82 12.19 -1.41
CA LEU A 148 55.15 12.93 -0.35
C LEU A 148 53.65 13.00 -0.56
N LEU A 149 53.19 13.14 -1.81
CA LEU A 149 51.76 13.14 -2.13
C LEU A 149 51.15 11.76 -1.89
N ALA A 150 51.85 10.69 -2.29
CA ALA A 150 51.49 9.32 -1.99
C ALA A 150 51.54 9.02 -0.47
N ALA A 151 52.59 9.48 0.23
CA ALA A 151 52.75 9.33 1.67
C ALA A 151 51.72 10.16 2.46
N ALA A 152 51.35 11.36 2.01
CA ALA A 152 50.33 12.19 2.61
C ALA A 152 48.93 11.58 2.42
N LEU A 153 48.64 11.02 1.24
CA LEU A 153 47.42 10.26 1.00
C LEU A 153 47.37 8.97 1.83
N LEU A 154 48.50 8.27 1.98
CA LEU A 154 48.67 7.13 2.87
C LEU A 154 48.49 7.51 4.34
N LEU A 155 49.06 8.63 4.80
CA LEU A 155 48.94 9.15 6.17
C LEU A 155 47.53 9.66 6.47
N LEU A 156 46.83 10.26 5.51
CA LEU A 156 45.42 10.63 5.63
C LEU A 156 44.52 9.39 5.70
N ALA A 157 44.83 8.35 4.91
CA ALA A 157 44.14 7.06 4.96
C ALA A 157 44.45 6.28 6.25
N LEU A 158 45.70 6.23 6.70
CA LEU A 158 46.16 5.59 7.93
C LEU A 158 45.67 6.32 9.18
N GLY A 159 45.68 7.65 9.20
CA GLY A 159 45.15 8.45 10.30
C GLY A 159 43.66 8.20 10.51
N ARG A 160 42.90 8.02 9.42
CA ARG A 160 41.49 7.59 9.46
C ARG A 160 41.32 6.13 9.81
N LEU A 161 42.20 5.23 9.34
CA LEU A 161 42.21 3.81 9.72
C LEU A 161 42.43 3.66 11.23
N ILE A 162 43.38 4.40 11.81
CA ILE A 162 43.62 4.47 13.26
C ILE A 162 42.38 5.02 13.97
N THR A 163 41.76 6.08 13.43
CA THR A 163 40.53 6.66 14.01
C THR A 163 39.35 5.67 13.98
N VAL A 164 39.20 4.88 12.91
CA VAL A 164 38.12 3.88 12.70
C VAL A 164 38.37 2.59 13.47
N LEU A 165 39.62 2.12 13.53
CA LEU A 165 40.05 0.97 14.34
C LEU A 165 39.91 1.27 15.84
N PHE A 166 40.29 2.48 16.29
CA PHE A 166 40.06 2.93 17.67
C PHE A 166 38.59 3.21 18.00
N GLN A 167 37.74 3.45 16.99
CA GLN A 167 36.31 3.73 17.18
C GLN A 167 35.50 2.53 17.67
N ARG A 168 36.02 1.29 17.47
CA ARG A 168 35.37 0.06 17.94
C ARG A 168 35.86 -0.40 19.31
N ALA A 169 37.11 -0.15 19.68
CA ALA A 169 37.70 -0.72 20.90
C ALA A 169 37.65 0.18 22.15
N LEU A 170 37.59 1.52 22.01
CA LEU A 170 37.77 2.43 23.16
C LEU A 170 36.71 3.54 23.24
N LYS A 171 35.44 3.16 23.06
CA LYS A 171 34.32 4.10 22.88
C LYS A 171 33.81 4.76 24.18
N ARG A 172 34.16 4.25 25.37
CA ARG A 172 33.62 4.76 26.65
C ARG A 172 34.56 5.68 27.44
N LEU A 173 35.88 5.54 27.34
CA LEU A 173 36.82 6.28 28.21
C LEU A 173 37.36 7.59 27.60
N ILE A 174 37.54 7.66 26.28
CA ILE A 174 38.14 8.85 25.62
C ILE A 174 37.08 9.85 25.14
N TYR A 175 35.82 9.46 24.98
CA TYR A 175 34.77 10.28 24.37
C TYR A 175 34.58 11.65 25.05
N ASN A 176 34.65 11.72 26.38
CA ASN A 176 34.49 13.00 27.09
C ASN A 176 35.74 13.90 27.01
N TRP A 177 36.94 13.32 26.96
CA TRP A 177 38.20 14.07 26.83
C TRP A 177 38.39 14.58 25.40
N MET A 178 38.14 13.71 24.40
CA MET A 178 38.12 14.09 22.98
C MET A 178 36.99 15.04 22.62
N ARG A 179 35.82 15.02 23.27
CA ARG A 179 34.75 16.00 22.96
C ARG A 179 35.15 17.42 23.37
N ARG A 180 35.83 17.57 24.52
CA ARG A 180 36.37 18.86 24.97
C ARG A 180 37.56 19.29 24.11
N ALA A 181 38.50 18.39 23.84
CA ALA A 181 39.64 18.66 22.96
C ALA A 181 39.23 18.92 21.51
N ALA A 182 38.22 18.21 20.97
CA ALA A 182 37.70 18.43 19.62
C ALA A 182 36.91 19.73 19.51
N SER A 183 36.20 20.16 20.56
CA SER A 183 35.53 21.47 20.60
C SER A 183 36.54 22.63 20.65
N LEU A 184 37.66 22.45 21.34
CA LEU A 184 38.79 23.40 21.32
C LEU A 184 39.50 23.36 19.96
N TRP A 185 39.78 22.18 19.41
CA TRP A 185 40.44 22.02 18.12
C TRP A 185 39.63 22.64 16.97
N THR A 186 38.31 22.37 16.90
CA THR A 186 37.42 23.00 15.91
C THR A 186 37.31 24.52 16.05
N LEU A 187 37.58 25.07 17.24
CA LEU A 187 37.57 26.51 17.48
C LEU A 187 38.80 27.21 16.88
N TRP A 188 39.99 26.60 16.99
CA TRP A 188 41.27 27.20 16.58
C TRP A 188 41.76 26.74 15.20
N SER A 189 41.23 25.63 14.67
CA SER A 189 41.68 25.04 13.41
C SER A 189 41.60 25.96 12.18
N PRO A 190 40.58 26.82 11.97
CA PRO A 190 40.58 27.77 10.85
C PRO A 190 41.66 28.85 10.98
N LEU A 191 41.98 29.24 12.21
CA LEU A 191 43.00 30.24 12.53
C LEU A 191 44.40 29.67 12.24
N VAL A 192 44.64 28.42 12.64
CA VAL A 192 45.87 27.68 12.32
C VAL A 192 46.06 27.54 10.80
N ALA A 193 45.00 27.24 10.06
CA ALA A 193 45.06 27.11 8.60
C ALA A 193 45.53 28.39 7.89
N ILE A 194 45.07 29.56 8.34
CA ILE A 194 45.48 30.85 7.76
C ILE A 194 46.89 31.23 8.22
N VAL A 195 47.26 30.98 9.49
CA VAL A 195 48.63 31.25 9.97
C VAL A 195 49.67 30.43 9.21
N LEU A 196 49.33 29.20 8.80
CA LEU A 196 50.18 28.37 7.96
C LEU A 196 50.44 28.94 6.55
N LEU A 197 49.69 29.96 6.11
CA LEU A 197 50.00 30.73 4.89
C LEU A 197 51.06 31.82 5.10
N ALA A 198 51.42 32.16 6.34
CA ALA A 198 52.39 33.24 6.61
C ALA A 198 53.81 32.96 6.05
N PRO A 199 54.35 31.73 6.10
CA PRO A 199 55.68 31.42 5.55
C PRO A 199 55.76 31.54 4.02
N SER A 200 54.65 31.41 3.29
CA SER A 200 54.63 31.53 1.83
C SER A 200 54.70 32.98 1.33
N MET A 201 54.60 33.94 2.24
CA MET A 201 54.67 35.39 2.04
C MET A 201 56.12 35.94 2.16
N SER A 202 57.08 35.31 1.46
CA SER A 202 58.49 35.76 1.40
C SER A 202 58.64 37.18 0.78
N LYS A 203 59.80 37.80 1.05
CA LYS A 203 60.10 39.24 1.16
C LYS A 203 59.84 40.15 -0.06
N ASP A 204 59.56 39.61 -1.25
CA ASP A 204 59.52 40.37 -2.52
C ASP A 204 58.16 40.36 -3.24
N ARG A 205 57.02 40.52 -2.54
CA ARG A 205 55.70 40.58 -3.21
C ARG A 205 54.79 41.75 -2.84
N SER A 206 53.83 42.01 -3.73
CA SER A 206 52.97 43.21 -3.80
C SER A 206 52.13 43.48 -2.55
N MET A 207 51.95 44.77 -2.23
CA MET A 207 51.17 45.28 -1.10
C MET A 207 49.71 44.75 -1.08
N ILE A 208 49.17 44.38 -2.24
CA ILE A 208 47.82 43.81 -2.40
C ILE A 208 47.70 42.45 -1.70
N GLN A 209 48.73 41.61 -1.75
CA GLN A 209 48.68 40.26 -1.18
C GLN A 209 48.71 40.26 0.35
N TRP A 210 49.52 41.16 0.93
CA TRP A 210 49.50 41.42 2.38
C TRP A 210 48.14 41.96 2.83
N GLY A 211 47.50 42.79 2.00
CA GLY A 211 46.12 43.26 2.22
C GLY A 211 45.12 42.10 2.26
N VAL A 212 45.16 41.19 1.28
CA VAL A 212 44.25 40.03 1.23
C VAL A 212 44.48 39.08 2.42
N PHE A 213 45.74 38.80 2.77
CA PHE A 213 46.07 37.98 3.95
C PHE A 213 45.55 38.60 5.24
N ALA A 214 45.75 39.91 5.44
CA ALA A 214 45.25 40.62 6.61
C ALA A 214 43.72 40.59 6.70
N VAL A 215 43.02 40.77 5.58
CA VAL A 215 41.55 40.67 5.51
C VAL A 215 41.06 39.27 5.87
N LEU A 216 41.69 38.22 5.34
CA LEU A 216 41.33 36.83 5.66
C LEU A 216 41.58 36.48 7.13
N LEU A 217 42.73 36.90 7.68
CA LEU A 217 43.07 36.70 9.08
C LEU A 217 42.07 37.40 10.00
N VAL A 218 41.74 38.67 9.72
CA VAL A 218 40.76 39.45 10.50
C VAL A 218 39.37 38.82 10.42
N ALA A 219 38.92 38.40 9.23
CA ALA A 219 37.63 37.75 9.05
C ALA A 219 37.49 36.45 9.86
N VAL A 220 38.53 35.61 9.86
CA VAL A 220 38.54 34.35 10.61
C VAL A 220 38.73 34.57 12.12
N VAL A 221 39.50 35.57 12.54
CA VAL A 221 39.61 35.97 13.96
C VAL A 221 38.25 36.47 14.48
N ILE A 222 37.53 37.30 13.71
CA ILE A 222 36.19 37.76 14.09
C ILE A 222 35.21 36.56 14.17
N ALA A 223 35.24 35.67 13.18
CA ALA A 223 34.38 34.48 13.16
C ALA A 223 34.69 33.49 14.32
N THR A 224 35.96 33.36 14.72
CA THR A 224 36.37 32.49 15.83
C THR A 224 36.08 33.12 17.20
N ILE A 225 36.29 34.43 17.36
CA ILE A 225 35.90 35.19 18.57
C ILE A 225 34.38 35.17 18.76
N SER A 226 33.59 35.25 17.68
CA SER A 226 32.12 35.16 17.76
C SER A 226 31.62 33.82 18.35
N ASN A 227 32.47 32.79 18.40
CA ASN A 227 32.16 31.47 18.93
C ASN A 227 32.56 31.31 20.42
N LEU A 228 33.30 32.27 20.99
CA LEU A 228 33.54 32.37 22.42
C LEU A 228 32.26 32.91 23.07
N ARG A 229 31.62 32.12 23.94
CA ARG A 229 30.31 32.42 24.57
C ARG A 229 30.34 33.59 25.57
N TYR A 230 30.95 34.71 25.23
CA TYR A 230 30.91 35.94 26.03
C TYR A 230 29.62 36.70 25.72
N LYS A 231 28.75 36.79 26.73
CA LYS A 231 27.40 37.36 26.68
C LYS A 231 27.33 38.81 26.15
N ARG A 232 28.44 39.56 26.18
CA ARG A 232 28.55 40.93 25.61
C ARG A 232 28.82 40.94 24.10
N ILE A 233 29.55 39.96 23.58
CA ILE A 233 29.95 39.90 22.16
C ILE A 233 28.80 39.34 21.32
N SER A 234 28.07 38.33 21.81
CA SER A 234 26.91 37.78 21.10
C SER A 234 25.84 38.85 20.85
N LYS A 235 25.57 39.70 21.86
CA LYS A 235 24.59 40.80 21.76
C LYS A 235 24.93 41.84 20.69
N LEU A 236 26.21 42.06 20.43
CA LEU A 236 26.67 43.06 19.44
C LEU A 236 26.63 42.48 18.01
N VAL A 237 26.91 41.17 17.88
CA VAL A 237 26.83 40.43 16.61
C VAL A 237 25.39 40.10 16.23
N ASP A 238 24.51 39.83 17.20
CA ASP A 238 23.09 39.55 17.00
C ASP A 238 22.34 40.75 16.39
N ASN A 239 22.75 41.98 16.73
CA ASN A 239 22.19 43.21 16.15
C ASN A 239 22.54 43.41 14.67
N VAL A 240 23.54 42.70 14.13
CA VAL A 240 24.01 42.86 12.75
C VAL A 240 23.63 41.67 11.86
N LEU A 241 23.57 40.44 12.39
CA LEU A 241 23.40 39.20 11.58
C LEU A 241 22.07 38.45 11.76
N GLY A 242 21.23 38.80 12.75
CA GLY A 242 19.91 38.19 12.97
C GLY A 242 19.94 36.69 13.35
N SER A 243 18.76 36.04 13.35
CA SER A 243 18.51 34.66 13.87
C SER A 243 19.18 33.51 13.10
N LYS A 244 20.03 33.81 12.11
CA LYS A 244 20.73 32.82 11.26
C LYS A 244 22.25 32.80 11.50
N GLN A 245 22.69 33.19 12.69
CA GLN A 245 24.09 33.34 13.09
C GLN A 245 24.95 32.10 12.82
N GLU A 246 24.46 30.88 13.11
CA GLU A 246 25.24 29.66 12.89
C GLU A 246 25.44 29.30 11.40
N PHE A 247 24.49 29.69 10.55
CA PHE A 247 24.56 29.44 9.10
C PHE A 247 25.59 30.39 8.47
N TRP A 248 25.46 31.69 8.70
CA TRP A 248 26.38 32.69 8.16
C TRP A 248 27.81 32.51 8.69
N ARG A 249 27.98 32.14 9.96
CA ARG A 249 29.31 31.82 10.52
C ARG A 249 30.01 30.70 9.74
N LYS A 250 29.29 29.60 9.45
CA LYS A 250 29.85 28.48 8.67
C LYS A 250 30.18 28.93 7.25
N VAL A 251 29.31 29.72 6.61
CA VAL A 251 29.53 30.26 5.27
C VAL A 251 30.77 31.16 5.22
N THR A 252 30.94 32.08 6.17
CA THR A 252 32.10 32.98 6.23
C THR A 252 33.42 32.23 6.41
N ILE A 253 33.47 31.25 7.32
CA ILE A 253 34.67 30.43 7.51
C ILE A 253 35.00 29.66 6.23
N ASN A 254 34.00 29.06 5.57
CA ASN A 254 34.23 28.30 4.34
C ASN A 254 34.68 29.19 3.16
N LEU A 255 34.13 30.39 3.02
CA LEU A 255 34.59 31.38 2.04
C LEU A 255 36.05 31.78 2.30
N CYS A 256 36.43 31.97 3.56
CA CYS A 256 37.81 32.27 3.92
C CYS A 256 38.74 31.09 3.62
N MET A 257 38.31 29.84 3.85
CA MET A 257 39.11 28.66 3.50
C MET A 257 39.27 28.51 1.98
N ILE A 258 38.23 28.80 1.18
CA ILE A 258 38.30 28.78 -0.28
C ILE A 258 39.25 29.88 -0.78
N ALA A 259 39.16 31.08 -0.22
CA ALA A 259 40.06 32.18 -0.55
C ALA A 259 41.51 31.89 -0.12
N ALA A 260 41.73 31.22 1.01
CA ALA A 260 43.03 30.75 1.46
C ALA A 260 43.66 29.74 0.49
N LEU A 261 42.89 28.75 0.03
CA LEU A 261 43.34 27.77 -0.99
C LEU A 261 43.61 28.47 -2.34
N GLY A 262 42.73 29.38 -2.77
CA GLY A 262 42.94 30.15 -4.00
C GLY A 262 44.17 31.06 -3.95
N MET A 263 44.48 31.62 -2.77
CA MET A 263 45.72 32.36 -2.55
C MET A 263 46.95 31.44 -2.62
N LEU A 264 46.89 30.25 -2.02
CA LEU A 264 47.95 29.25 -2.12
C LEU A 264 48.26 28.91 -3.59
N MET A 265 47.22 28.64 -4.38
CA MET A 265 47.32 28.38 -5.82
C MET A 265 47.97 29.53 -6.63
N TYR A 266 47.70 30.77 -6.25
CA TYR A 266 48.24 31.95 -6.94
C TYR A 266 49.71 32.21 -6.61
N MET A 267 50.21 31.66 -5.50
CA MET A 267 51.52 32.00 -4.94
C MET A 267 52.67 31.07 -5.40
N LEU A 268 52.38 30.04 -6.20
CA LEU A 268 53.35 29.04 -6.68
C LEU A 268 53.86 29.33 -8.08
N ASP A 269 55.11 28.92 -8.36
CA ASP A 269 55.71 28.95 -9.70
C ASP A 269 54.99 28.01 -10.68
N GLU A 270 55.08 28.27 -11.99
CA GLU A 270 54.28 27.58 -13.01
C GLU A 270 54.38 26.04 -12.97
N ASN A 271 55.55 25.49 -12.62
CA ASN A 271 55.78 24.04 -12.58
C ASN A 271 55.21 23.38 -11.30
N GLU A 272 55.28 24.06 -10.14
CA GLU A 272 54.73 23.59 -8.86
C GLU A 272 53.20 23.74 -8.78
N ARG A 273 52.66 24.73 -9.51
CA ARG A 273 51.23 25.05 -9.55
C ARG A 273 50.39 23.90 -10.10
N SER A 274 50.84 23.19 -11.13
CA SER A 274 50.08 22.06 -11.73
C SER A 274 49.90 20.89 -10.76
N MET A 275 50.96 20.54 -10.01
CA MET A 275 50.95 19.48 -9.00
C MET A 275 50.08 19.86 -7.80
N MET A 276 50.18 21.09 -7.31
CA MET A 276 49.35 21.53 -6.17
C MET A 276 47.88 21.64 -6.56
N ILE A 277 47.55 22.11 -7.77
CA ILE A 277 46.18 22.07 -8.30
C ILE A 277 45.66 20.63 -8.30
N THR A 278 46.47 19.67 -8.75
CA THR A 278 46.09 18.25 -8.74
C THR A 278 45.86 17.73 -7.32
N PHE A 279 46.72 18.09 -6.37
CA PHE A 279 46.57 17.76 -4.96
C PHE A 279 45.27 18.32 -4.36
N GLU A 280 45.01 19.62 -4.54
CA GLU A 280 43.84 20.28 -3.99
C GLU A 280 42.54 19.76 -4.61
N VAL A 281 42.52 19.56 -5.93
CA VAL A 281 41.38 18.93 -6.61
C VAL A 281 41.16 17.52 -6.05
N CYS A 282 42.21 16.72 -5.89
CA CYS A 282 42.08 15.38 -5.30
C CYS A 282 41.60 15.43 -3.84
N ALA A 283 42.15 16.33 -3.02
CA ALA A 283 41.79 16.47 -1.62
C ALA A 283 40.33 16.95 -1.45
N LEU A 284 39.90 17.90 -2.28
CA LEU A 284 38.50 18.35 -2.38
C LEU A 284 37.59 17.18 -2.76
N LEU A 285 37.97 16.38 -3.76
CA LEU A 285 37.20 15.21 -4.18
C LEU A 285 37.11 14.14 -3.07
N ILE A 286 38.20 13.90 -2.31
CA ILE A 286 38.19 12.98 -1.15
C ILE A 286 37.22 13.47 -0.08
N VAL A 287 37.28 14.76 0.26
CA VAL A 287 36.45 15.37 1.32
C VAL A 287 34.98 15.42 0.91
N SER A 288 34.70 15.75 -0.35
CA SER A 288 33.34 15.90 -0.89
C SER A 288 32.65 14.56 -1.11
N PHE A 289 33.36 13.53 -1.57
CA PHE A 289 32.75 12.26 -1.97
C PHE A 289 33.05 11.09 -1.03
N GLY A 290 34.05 11.19 -0.14
CA GLY A 290 34.36 10.12 0.81
C GLY A 290 34.78 8.80 0.14
N ASN A 291 35.46 8.88 -1.01
CA ASN A 291 35.89 7.73 -1.80
C ASN A 291 37.26 8.02 -2.45
N LEU A 292 38.20 7.06 -2.41
CA LEU A 292 39.51 7.19 -3.08
C LEU A 292 39.43 6.88 -4.58
N GLN A 293 38.35 6.27 -5.06
CA GLN A 293 38.18 5.95 -6.47
C GLN A 293 38.06 7.18 -7.36
N ILE A 294 37.44 8.26 -6.88
CA ILE A 294 37.27 9.51 -7.64
C ILE A 294 38.61 10.23 -7.81
N PRO A 295 39.40 10.49 -6.75
CA PRO A 295 40.77 11.00 -6.87
C PRO A 295 41.66 10.12 -7.72
N ALA A 296 41.60 8.80 -7.54
CA ALA A 296 42.40 7.87 -8.35
C ALA A 296 41.99 7.90 -9.84
N ALA A 297 40.72 8.18 -10.16
CA ALA A 297 40.29 8.38 -11.54
C ALA A 297 40.80 9.73 -12.09
N VAL A 298 40.77 10.80 -11.29
CA VAL A 298 41.26 12.12 -11.69
C VAL A 298 42.78 12.13 -11.87
N VAL A 299 43.55 11.51 -10.98
CA VAL A 299 45.00 11.34 -11.15
C VAL A 299 45.32 10.58 -12.44
N ARG A 300 44.57 9.49 -12.75
CA ARG A 300 44.72 8.76 -14.03
C ARG A 300 44.47 9.66 -15.24
N VAL A 301 43.41 10.48 -15.20
CA VAL A 301 43.06 11.40 -16.29
C VAL A 301 44.12 12.49 -16.44
N MET A 302 44.55 13.11 -15.33
CA MET A 302 45.52 14.20 -15.35
C MET A 302 46.90 13.74 -15.82
N LEU A 303 47.40 12.62 -15.29
CA LEU A 303 48.68 12.05 -15.73
C LEU A 303 48.64 11.65 -17.21
N ALA A 304 47.57 10.99 -17.65
CA ALA A 304 47.44 10.60 -19.06
C ALA A 304 47.29 11.80 -20.01
N LEU A 305 46.57 12.85 -19.62
CA LEU A 305 46.42 14.08 -20.43
C LEU A 305 47.71 14.90 -20.50
N ASN A 306 48.44 15.01 -19.38
CA ASN A 306 49.72 15.72 -19.34
C ASN A 306 50.72 15.07 -20.31
N GLU A 307 50.84 13.75 -20.26
CA GLU A 307 51.70 12.95 -21.13
C GLU A 307 51.26 12.95 -22.61
N LEU A 308 49.95 12.99 -22.88
CA LEU A 308 49.46 13.15 -24.26
C LEU A 308 49.73 14.55 -24.83
N SER A 309 49.74 15.58 -23.98
CA SER A 309 49.86 16.99 -24.39
C SER A 309 51.31 17.44 -24.56
N GLN A 310 52.23 16.89 -23.75
CA GLN A 310 53.68 17.09 -23.87
C GLN A 310 54.36 15.75 -24.13
N PRO A 311 54.24 15.18 -25.34
CA PRO A 311 54.90 13.91 -25.64
C PRO A 311 56.42 14.08 -25.53
N ALA A 312 57.08 13.21 -24.76
CA ALA A 312 58.53 13.19 -24.64
C ALA A 312 59.20 13.23 -26.03
N ALA A 313 60.30 13.98 -26.13
CA ALA A 313 61.03 14.25 -27.36
C ALA A 313 61.76 12.99 -27.86
N TYR A 314 61.00 12.02 -28.36
CA TYR A 314 61.50 10.86 -29.09
C TYR A 314 61.77 11.26 -30.54
N ASP A 315 63.00 11.08 -30.98
CA ASP A 315 63.46 11.43 -32.32
C ASP A 315 62.92 10.41 -33.32
N GLU A 316 61.98 10.84 -34.17
CA GLU A 316 61.32 9.97 -35.15
C GLU A 316 62.28 9.41 -36.22
N SER A 317 63.51 9.91 -36.28
CA SER A 317 64.57 9.44 -37.19
C SER A 317 65.29 8.18 -36.70
N LYS A 318 65.13 7.75 -35.44
CA LYS A 318 65.77 6.55 -34.87
C LYS A 318 64.84 5.33 -34.87
N ASP A 319 65.31 4.23 -35.47
CA ASP A 319 64.55 2.99 -35.54
C ASP A 319 64.27 2.41 -34.14
N GLY A 320 63.00 2.03 -33.91
CA GLY A 320 62.49 1.59 -32.60
C GLY A 320 61.87 2.68 -31.69
N GLN A 321 62.26 3.96 -31.79
CA GLN A 321 61.64 5.03 -30.98
C GLN A 321 60.21 5.37 -31.44
N LYS A 322 59.91 5.19 -32.73
CA LYS A 322 58.56 5.31 -33.30
C LYS A 322 57.56 4.34 -32.68
N ASN A 323 57.96 3.08 -32.46
CA ASN A 323 57.10 2.05 -31.87
C ASN A 323 56.87 2.27 -30.38
N ILE A 324 57.86 2.82 -29.66
CA ILE A 324 57.72 3.22 -28.24
C ILE A 324 56.71 4.35 -28.10
N LYS A 325 56.84 5.41 -28.92
CA LYS A 325 55.92 6.56 -28.93
C LYS A 325 54.48 6.14 -29.24
N ALA A 326 54.29 5.24 -30.22
CA ALA A 326 52.97 4.67 -30.53
C ALA A 326 52.42 3.82 -29.38
N SER A 327 53.24 2.98 -28.76
CA SER A 327 52.85 2.10 -27.65
C SER A 327 52.47 2.90 -26.39
N LEU A 328 53.19 3.97 -26.07
CA LEU A 328 52.87 4.89 -24.98
C LEU A 328 51.54 5.63 -25.23
N ARG A 329 51.29 6.10 -26.46
CA ARG A 329 49.99 6.71 -26.82
C ARG A 329 48.81 5.74 -26.64
N ILE A 330 48.97 4.47 -27.02
CA ILE A 330 47.93 3.45 -26.83
C ILE A 330 47.70 3.20 -25.34
N PHE A 331 48.77 3.04 -24.56
CA PHE A 331 48.69 2.86 -23.11
C PHE A 331 47.99 4.03 -22.41
N TYR A 332 48.48 5.26 -22.60
CA TYR A 332 47.87 6.44 -21.99
C TYR A 332 46.46 6.70 -22.52
N GLY A 333 46.16 6.35 -23.78
CA GLY A 333 44.80 6.37 -24.31
C GLY A 333 43.84 5.41 -23.59
N MET A 334 44.28 4.19 -23.26
CA MET A 334 43.48 3.24 -22.47
C MET A 334 43.31 3.71 -21.02
N VAL A 335 44.36 4.23 -20.38
CA VAL A 335 44.32 4.78 -19.02
C VAL A 335 43.41 6.01 -18.95
N LEU A 336 43.46 6.88 -19.96
CA LEU A 336 42.58 8.04 -20.08
C LEU A 336 41.12 7.60 -20.24
N GLY A 337 40.84 6.67 -21.15
CA GLY A 337 39.50 6.11 -21.34
C GLY A 337 38.96 5.47 -20.06
N GLN A 338 39.78 4.67 -19.37
CA GLN A 338 39.45 4.08 -18.07
C GLN A 338 39.14 5.15 -17.01
N GLY A 339 40.00 6.17 -16.89
CA GLY A 339 39.84 7.27 -15.93
C GLY A 339 38.56 8.08 -16.18
N ILE A 340 38.25 8.37 -17.44
CA ILE A 340 37.01 9.05 -17.84
C ILE A 340 35.79 8.19 -17.52
N LEU A 341 35.78 6.90 -17.86
CA LEU A 341 34.66 6.00 -17.57
C LEU A 341 34.38 5.90 -16.07
N TYR A 342 35.41 5.86 -15.22
CA TYR A 342 35.21 5.88 -13.77
C TYR A 342 34.77 7.23 -13.25
N ALA A 343 35.32 8.34 -13.75
CA ALA A 343 34.84 9.67 -13.40
C ALA A 343 33.34 9.80 -13.72
N VAL A 344 32.92 9.33 -14.91
CA VAL A 344 31.52 9.27 -15.31
C VAL A 344 30.72 8.33 -14.42
N ALA A 345 31.19 7.12 -14.12
CA ALA A 345 30.48 6.19 -13.24
C ALA A 345 30.26 6.79 -11.84
N CYS A 346 31.25 7.49 -11.29
CA CYS A 346 31.14 8.18 -10.01
C CYS A 346 30.14 9.35 -10.06
N MET A 347 30.13 10.12 -11.15
CA MET A 347 29.12 11.15 -11.39
C MET A 347 27.71 10.55 -11.45
N PHE A 348 27.54 9.41 -12.12
CA PHE A 348 26.27 8.68 -12.11
C PHE A 348 25.88 8.22 -10.70
N GLU A 349 26.76 7.59 -9.92
CA GLU A 349 26.42 7.18 -8.55
C GLU A 349 26.00 8.38 -7.67
N PHE A 350 26.65 9.53 -7.82
CA PHE A 350 26.23 10.77 -7.18
C PHE A 350 24.81 11.17 -7.59
N PHE A 351 24.48 11.11 -8.87
CA PHE A 351 23.13 11.38 -9.36
C PHE A 351 22.11 10.26 -9.11
N SER A 352 22.50 9.13 -8.50
CA SER A 352 21.59 8.01 -8.23
C SER A 352 20.42 8.38 -7.30
N PHE A 353 20.51 9.48 -6.55
CA PHE A 353 19.38 9.98 -5.77
C PHE A 353 18.19 10.42 -6.64
N ILE A 354 18.44 10.89 -7.87
CA ILE A 354 17.37 11.38 -8.76
C ILE A 354 16.44 10.23 -9.17
N PRO A 355 16.92 9.09 -9.71
CA PRO A 355 16.05 7.96 -10.03
C PRO A 355 15.45 7.27 -8.81
N ARG A 356 16.11 7.30 -7.65
CA ARG A 356 15.51 6.83 -6.41
C ARG A 356 14.32 7.71 -5.98
N ARG A 357 14.47 9.05 -5.99
CA ARG A 357 13.39 9.98 -5.64
C ARG A 357 12.24 9.97 -6.63
N SER A 358 12.54 9.82 -7.93
CA SER A 358 11.52 9.63 -8.96
C SER A 358 10.72 8.34 -8.72
N LEU A 359 11.37 7.23 -8.38
CA LEU A 359 10.67 5.98 -8.03
C LEU A 359 9.81 6.12 -6.76
N ILE A 360 10.28 6.87 -5.76
CA ILE A 360 9.48 7.12 -4.54
C ILE A 360 8.15 7.78 -4.90
N ARG A 361 8.17 8.78 -5.77
CA ARG A 361 6.96 9.50 -6.21
C ARG A 361 6.10 8.69 -7.18
N GLY A 362 6.71 8.20 -8.26
CA GLY A 362 6.01 7.41 -9.28
C GLY A 362 5.49 6.08 -8.76
N GLY A 363 6.10 5.52 -7.70
CA GLY A 363 5.67 4.31 -7.01
C GLY A 363 4.78 4.55 -5.79
N GLY A 364 4.42 5.80 -5.46
CA GLY A 364 3.54 6.13 -4.33
C GLY A 364 4.14 5.84 -2.94
N PHE A 365 5.46 5.67 -2.83
CA PHE A 365 6.13 5.43 -1.55
C PHE A 365 6.19 6.72 -0.72
N LYS A 366 5.82 6.65 0.56
CA LYS A 366 5.74 7.81 1.47
C LYS A 366 6.72 7.68 2.64
N GLY A 367 7.11 8.82 3.21
CA GLY A 367 7.89 8.89 4.45
C GLY A 367 9.28 8.22 4.40
N GLN A 368 9.86 7.96 5.58
CA GLN A 368 11.19 7.37 5.72
C GLN A 368 11.26 5.89 5.28
N TRP A 369 10.18 5.14 5.50
CA TRP A 369 10.15 3.71 5.12
C TRP A 369 10.19 3.52 3.60
N GLY A 370 9.54 4.42 2.84
CA GLY A 370 9.56 4.41 1.38
C GLY A 370 10.98 4.59 0.84
N MET A 371 11.71 5.56 1.39
CA MET A 371 13.13 5.79 1.07
C MET A 371 13.99 4.56 1.38
N LYS A 372 13.81 3.95 2.56
CA LYS A 372 14.56 2.75 2.97
C LYS A 372 14.30 1.57 2.03
N SER A 373 13.05 1.37 1.62
CA SER A 373 12.63 0.28 0.73
C SER A 373 13.19 0.47 -0.69
N VAL A 374 13.15 1.70 -1.22
CA VAL A 374 13.74 2.03 -2.52
C VAL A 374 15.27 1.89 -2.51
N ASN A 375 15.93 2.26 -1.42
CA ASN A 375 17.37 2.03 -1.27
C ASN A 375 17.73 0.54 -1.25
N MET A 376 16.93 -0.31 -0.58
CA MET A 376 17.11 -1.76 -0.63
C MET A 376 16.89 -2.31 -2.04
N TYR A 377 15.86 -1.84 -2.75
CA TYR A 377 15.62 -2.22 -4.13
C TYR A 377 16.78 -1.80 -5.05
N TYR A 378 17.33 -0.59 -4.87
CA TYR A 378 18.49 -0.12 -5.63
C TYR A 378 19.71 -1.04 -5.42
N ALA A 379 20.01 -1.39 -4.17
CA ALA A 379 21.11 -2.29 -3.84
C ALA A 379 20.91 -3.67 -4.49
N PHE A 380 19.69 -4.22 -4.40
CA PHE A 380 19.32 -5.49 -5.03
C PHE A 380 19.44 -5.45 -6.56
N ALA A 381 18.89 -4.42 -7.21
CA ALA A 381 18.94 -4.26 -8.66
C ALA A 381 20.39 -4.19 -9.13
N SER A 382 21.22 -3.44 -8.42
CA SER A 382 22.63 -3.26 -8.74
C SER A 382 23.41 -4.56 -8.57
N GLU A 383 23.21 -5.30 -7.47
CA GLU A 383 23.84 -6.61 -7.25
C GLU A 383 23.44 -7.62 -8.34
N LYS A 384 22.16 -7.70 -8.69
CA LYS A 384 21.68 -8.60 -9.74
C LYS A 384 22.20 -8.23 -11.13
N CYS A 385 22.34 -6.94 -11.44
CA CYS A 385 22.99 -6.49 -12.66
C CYS A 385 24.49 -6.86 -12.69
N MET A 386 25.18 -6.80 -11.54
CA MET A 386 26.59 -7.19 -11.45
C MET A 386 26.81 -8.71 -11.57
N GLN A 387 25.86 -9.54 -11.15
CA GLN A 387 25.92 -11.00 -11.26
C GLN A 387 25.49 -11.54 -12.65
N GLY A 388 24.77 -10.76 -13.46
CA GLY A 388 24.20 -11.20 -14.75
C GLY A 388 25.08 -10.89 -15.98
N GLY A 389 24.90 -11.65 -17.08
CA GLY A 389 25.51 -11.35 -18.37
C GLY A 389 24.92 -10.07 -19.01
N VAL A 390 25.73 -9.31 -19.75
CA VAL A 390 25.34 -8.03 -20.38
C VAL A 390 24.18 -8.19 -21.38
N LEU A 391 24.10 -9.36 -22.03
CA LEU A 391 23.16 -9.64 -23.12
C LEU A 391 21.84 -10.30 -22.68
N ALA A 392 21.71 -10.70 -21.41
CA ALA A 392 20.51 -11.33 -20.88
C ALA A 392 20.22 -10.83 -19.45
N PRO A 393 19.74 -9.58 -19.28
CA PRO A 393 19.37 -9.09 -17.96
C PRO A 393 18.23 -9.96 -17.40
N LYS A 394 18.47 -10.59 -16.24
CA LYS A 394 17.38 -11.19 -15.44
C LYS A 394 16.30 -10.11 -15.27
N LYS A 395 15.01 -10.46 -15.42
CA LYS A 395 13.89 -9.51 -15.31
C LYS A 395 13.83 -8.91 -13.90
N ILE A 396 14.57 -7.83 -13.63
CA ILE A 396 14.55 -7.09 -12.38
C ILE A 396 13.27 -6.25 -12.39
N ASN A 397 12.36 -6.56 -11.46
CA ASN A 397 11.15 -5.79 -11.27
C ASN A 397 10.81 -5.69 -9.78
N LEU A 398 10.02 -4.68 -9.45
CA LEU A 398 9.74 -4.33 -8.08
C LEU A 398 8.90 -5.42 -7.37
N SER A 399 8.01 -6.09 -8.10
CA SER A 399 7.23 -7.23 -7.57
C SER A 399 8.12 -8.42 -7.19
N THR A 400 9.08 -8.79 -8.05
CA THR A 400 10.01 -9.91 -7.76
C THR A 400 10.90 -9.62 -6.58
N PHE A 401 11.32 -8.36 -6.40
CA PHE A 401 12.07 -7.96 -5.22
C PHE A 401 11.22 -8.05 -3.95
N ALA A 402 9.98 -7.55 -3.99
CA ALA A 402 9.08 -7.63 -2.84
C ALA A 402 8.77 -9.08 -2.44
N MET A 403 8.49 -9.96 -3.41
CA MET A 403 8.30 -11.39 -3.18
C MET A 403 9.56 -12.06 -2.60
N GLY A 404 10.75 -11.74 -3.14
CA GLY A 404 12.02 -12.24 -2.61
C GLY A 404 12.29 -11.76 -1.18
N SER A 405 11.91 -10.50 -0.88
CA SER A 405 12.09 -9.89 0.44
C SER A 405 11.17 -10.49 1.50
N VAL A 406 9.93 -10.84 1.13
CA VAL A 406 8.98 -11.56 1.99
C VAL A 406 9.47 -12.99 2.31
N ASN A 407 10.16 -13.63 1.37
CA ASN A 407 10.71 -14.97 1.54
C ASN A 407 12.10 -15.01 2.21
N SER A 408 12.70 -13.86 2.50
CA SER A 408 13.99 -13.76 3.21
C SER A 408 13.80 -14.02 4.70
N ASP A 409 14.85 -14.47 5.42
CA ASP A 409 14.81 -14.69 6.87
C ASP A 409 14.96 -13.41 7.70
N SER A 410 15.42 -12.32 7.09
CA SER A 410 15.53 -11.02 7.76
C SER A 410 14.17 -10.34 7.94
N SER A 411 13.77 -10.09 9.20
CA SER A 411 12.54 -9.34 9.56
C SER A 411 12.46 -7.95 8.91
N LYS A 412 13.60 -7.27 8.79
CA LYS A 412 13.73 -5.98 8.11
C LYS A 412 13.37 -6.06 6.62
N ASN A 413 13.80 -7.13 5.95
CA ASN A 413 13.47 -7.36 4.54
C ASN A 413 12.01 -7.80 4.39
N GLN A 414 11.52 -8.66 5.29
CA GLN A 414 10.13 -9.11 5.29
C GLN A 414 9.17 -7.92 5.44
N LEU A 415 9.43 -7.03 6.40
CA LEU A 415 8.64 -5.82 6.61
C LEU A 415 8.67 -4.88 5.40
N ALA A 416 9.84 -4.66 4.79
CA ALA A 416 9.96 -3.85 3.59
C ALA A 416 9.17 -4.47 2.42
N GLY A 417 9.34 -5.78 2.20
CA GLY A 417 8.67 -6.54 1.14
C GLY A 417 7.15 -6.49 1.28
N ILE A 418 6.61 -6.76 2.47
CA ILE A 418 5.15 -6.78 2.68
C ILE A 418 4.54 -5.37 2.60
N ARG A 419 5.24 -4.33 3.07
CA ARG A 419 4.79 -2.93 2.91
C ARG A 419 4.79 -2.50 1.43
N MET A 420 5.81 -2.91 0.67
CA MET A 420 5.85 -2.67 -0.77
C MET A 420 4.69 -3.36 -1.47
N MET A 421 4.40 -4.62 -1.14
CA MET A 421 3.23 -5.34 -1.65
C MET A 421 1.92 -4.64 -1.32
N HIS A 422 1.74 -4.20 -0.07
CA HIS A 422 0.55 -3.46 0.32
C HIS A 422 0.38 -2.18 -0.51
N ASN A 423 1.45 -1.42 -0.74
CA ASN A 423 1.42 -0.24 -1.59
C ASN A 423 1.03 -0.58 -3.05
N PHE A 424 1.56 -1.67 -3.62
CA PHE A 424 1.19 -2.11 -4.98
C PHE A 424 -0.28 -2.50 -5.10
N MET A 425 -0.90 -2.94 -4.01
CA MET A 425 -2.32 -3.31 -3.97
C MET A 425 -3.24 -2.07 -3.95
N GLN A 426 -2.74 -0.88 -3.63
CA GLN A 426 -3.52 0.36 -3.63
C GLN A 426 -3.70 0.98 -5.03
N SER A 427 -2.89 0.58 -6.03
CA SER A 427 -2.98 1.10 -7.40
C SER A 427 -3.38 -0.02 -8.39
N GLN A 428 -4.41 0.22 -9.21
CA GLN A 428 -4.99 -0.77 -10.11
C GLN A 428 -4.00 -1.46 -11.08
N PRO A 429 -3.13 -0.74 -11.83
CA PRO A 429 -2.19 -1.38 -12.75
C PRO A 429 -1.13 -2.24 -12.03
N THR A 430 -0.61 -1.79 -10.89
CA THR A 430 0.37 -2.55 -10.10
C THR A 430 -0.26 -3.75 -9.39
N LYS A 431 -1.53 -3.63 -8.99
CA LYS A 431 -2.31 -4.69 -8.35
C LYS A 431 -2.48 -5.90 -9.25
N ALA A 432 -2.98 -5.71 -10.47
CA ALA A 432 -3.20 -6.82 -11.41
C ALA A 432 -1.89 -7.56 -11.75
N GLN A 433 -0.79 -6.82 -11.91
CA GLN A 433 0.51 -7.41 -12.16
C GLN A 433 1.04 -8.20 -10.95
N LEU A 434 0.83 -7.72 -9.73
CA LEU A 434 1.25 -8.43 -8.53
C LEU A 434 0.39 -9.68 -8.29
N LEU A 435 -0.93 -9.59 -8.49
CA LEU A 435 -1.86 -10.71 -8.32
C LEU A 435 -1.54 -11.86 -9.27
N SER A 436 -1.29 -11.60 -10.56
CA SER A 436 -0.91 -12.64 -11.53
C SER A 436 0.42 -13.33 -11.18
N LYS A 437 1.39 -12.59 -10.64
CA LYS A 437 2.67 -13.16 -10.16
C LYS A 437 2.51 -13.93 -8.84
N LEU A 438 1.62 -13.51 -7.96
CA LEU A 438 1.35 -14.23 -6.70
C LEU A 438 0.56 -15.52 -6.96
N ALA A 439 -0.37 -15.52 -7.90
CA ALA A 439 -1.11 -16.71 -8.32
C ALA A 439 -0.19 -17.84 -8.82
N THR A 440 0.94 -17.48 -9.44
CA THR A 440 1.95 -18.45 -9.92
C THR A 440 2.98 -18.85 -8.85
N SER A 441 2.98 -18.21 -7.67
CA SER A 441 3.98 -18.39 -6.63
C SER A 441 3.36 -18.83 -5.29
N THR A 442 2.93 -20.09 -5.24
CA THR A 442 2.32 -20.72 -4.04
C THR A 442 3.19 -20.57 -2.78
N LYS A 443 4.52 -20.68 -2.89
CA LYS A 443 5.46 -20.53 -1.75
C LYS A 443 5.34 -19.15 -1.08
N THR A 444 5.34 -18.09 -1.87
CA THR A 444 5.21 -16.71 -1.36
C THR A 444 3.83 -16.48 -0.75
N MET A 445 2.77 -16.99 -1.40
CA MET A 445 1.40 -16.88 -0.91
C MET A 445 1.23 -17.59 0.45
N ALA A 446 1.72 -18.82 0.59
CA ALA A 446 1.73 -19.55 1.85
C ALA A 446 2.55 -18.84 2.94
N ARG A 447 3.67 -18.21 2.58
CA ARG A 447 4.48 -17.43 3.52
C ARG A 447 3.73 -16.19 4.04
N ILE A 448 3.03 -15.45 3.17
CA ILE A 448 2.20 -14.30 3.57
C ILE A 448 1.08 -14.73 4.51
N ILE A 449 0.38 -15.84 4.21
CA ILE A 449 -0.68 -16.36 5.07
C ILE A 449 -0.11 -16.82 6.43
N ARG A 450 1.06 -17.45 6.47
CA ARG A 450 1.73 -17.81 7.74
C ARG A 450 2.17 -16.60 8.57
N MET A 451 2.46 -15.45 7.96
CA MET A 451 2.77 -14.21 8.69
C MET A 451 1.59 -13.69 9.53
N LEU A 452 0.37 -14.18 9.30
CA LEU A 452 -0.80 -13.84 10.11
C LEU A 452 -0.71 -14.41 11.54
N ASP A 453 0.08 -15.47 11.74
CA ASP A 453 0.31 -16.11 13.04
C ASP A 453 1.45 -15.50 13.85
N TRP A 454 2.14 -14.50 13.30
CA TRP A 454 3.35 -13.95 13.93
C TRP A 454 2.96 -13.02 15.07
N THR A 455 2.78 -13.58 16.26
CA THR A 455 2.30 -12.91 17.48
C THR A 455 3.40 -12.21 18.29
N SER A 456 4.67 -12.32 17.88
CA SER A 456 5.80 -11.65 18.54
C SER A 456 5.64 -10.12 18.49
N PRO A 457 5.92 -9.38 19.58
CA PRO A 457 5.84 -7.90 19.60
C PRO A 457 6.69 -7.21 18.52
N LYS A 458 7.76 -7.88 18.06
CA LYS A 458 8.66 -7.36 17.01
C LYS A 458 8.04 -7.46 15.61
N ASP A 459 7.07 -8.36 15.44
CA ASP A 459 6.46 -8.70 14.16
C ASP A 459 5.04 -8.12 14.00
N THR A 460 4.54 -7.36 14.98
CA THR A 460 3.20 -6.72 14.94
C THR A 460 2.95 -5.95 13.65
N ALA A 461 3.94 -5.17 13.19
CA ALA A 461 3.83 -4.46 11.92
C ALA A 461 3.79 -5.41 10.71
N ILE A 462 4.57 -6.49 10.72
CA ILE A 462 4.57 -7.50 9.66
C ILE A 462 3.20 -8.18 9.61
N ARG A 463 2.66 -8.61 10.77
CA ARG A 463 1.35 -9.22 10.92
C ARG A 463 0.24 -8.33 10.37
N LEU A 464 0.23 -7.04 10.71
CA LEU A 464 -0.74 -6.06 10.22
C LEU A 464 -0.69 -5.88 8.70
N TYR A 465 0.49 -5.65 8.13
CA TYR A 465 0.60 -5.48 6.66
C TYR A 465 0.33 -6.79 5.93
N ALA A 466 0.68 -7.95 6.49
CA ALA A 466 0.33 -9.25 5.94
C ALA A 466 -1.19 -9.47 5.92
N ALA A 467 -1.90 -9.08 6.99
CA ALA A 467 -3.36 -9.11 7.03
C ALA A 467 -3.97 -8.20 5.95
N LYS A 468 -3.47 -6.97 5.79
CA LYS A 468 -3.94 -6.03 4.74
C LYS A 468 -3.72 -6.58 3.33
N VAL A 469 -2.55 -7.16 3.05
CA VAL A 469 -2.27 -7.79 1.77
C VAL A 469 -3.18 -9.01 1.56
N THR A 470 -3.38 -9.82 2.60
CA THR A 470 -4.25 -11.00 2.54
C THR A 470 -5.71 -10.62 2.28
N ALA A 471 -6.21 -9.50 2.83
CA ALA A 471 -7.56 -8.99 2.54
C ALA A 471 -7.77 -8.70 1.05
N GLU A 472 -6.75 -8.20 0.35
CA GLU A 472 -6.82 -7.99 -1.09
C GLU A 472 -6.62 -9.28 -1.90
N LEU A 473 -5.83 -10.23 -1.40
CA LEU A 473 -5.68 -11.54 -2.02
C LEU A 473 -6.95 -12.39 -1.90
N ALA A 474 -7.65 -12.30 -0.77
CA ALA A 474 -8.86 -13.04 -0.44
C ALA A 474 -9.94 -12.95 -1.51
N LYS A 475 -10.01 -11.82 -2.23
CA LYS A 475 -10.97 -11.57 -3.31
C LYS A 475 -10.79 -12.50 -4.52
N ASN A 476 -9.64 -13.15 -4.66
CA ASN A 476 -9.33 -14.09 -5.75
C ASN A 476 -8.71 -15.40 -5.24
N LEU A 477 -8.70 -15.63 -3.92
CA LEU A 477 -8.01 -16.76 -3.31
C LEU A 477 -8.99 -17.91 -3.10
N ARG A 478 -8.59 -19.12 -3.51
CA ARG A 478 -9.20 -20.36 -3.06
C ARG A 478 -8.53 -20.79 -1.76
N ALA A 479 -9.21 -20.67 -0.63
CA ALA A 479 -8.69 -20.99 0.69
C ALA A 479 -8.19 -22.45 0.77
N GLY A 480 -8.85 -23.38 0.06
CA GLY A 480 -8.44 -24.78 -0.01
C GLY A 480 -7.03 -25.03 -0.58
N THR A 481 -6.47 -24.08 -1.35
CA THR A 481 -5.09 -24.22 -1.87
C THR A 481 -4.02 -24.12 -0.79
N ILE A 482 -4.33 -23.52 0.38
CA ILE A 482 -3.40 -23.37 1.49
C ILE A 482 -4.08 -23.88 2.77
N PRO A 483 -3.78 -25.12 3.20
CA PRO A 483 -4.36 -25.70 4.41
C PRO A 483 -4.11 -24.81 5.64
N GLY A 484 -5.12 -24.70 6.50
CA GLY A 484 -5.04 -23.90 7.74
C GLY A 484 -5.30 -22.41 7.57
N THR A 485 -5.60 -21.92 6.36
CA THR A 485 -5.90 -20.49 6.12
C THR A 485 -6.99 -19.95 7.05
N MET A 486 -8.09 -20.68 7.25
CA MET A 486 -9.18 -20.23 8.12
C MET A 486 -8.79 -20.19 9.60
N GLN A 487 -7.93 -21.08 10.07
CA GLN A 487 -7.42 -21.08 11.44
C GLN A 487 -6.53 -19.85 11.67
N LEU A 488 -5.67 -19.53 10.71
CA LEU A 488 -4.80 -18.36 10.75
C LEU A 488 -5.58 -17.04 10.69
N VAL A 489 -6.64 -16.98 9.89
CA VAL A 489 -7.55 -15.84 9.87
C VAL A 489 -8.36 -15.75 11.17
N SER A 490 -8.79 -16.88 11.74
CA SER A 490 -9.45 -16.94 13.06
C SER A 490 -8.55 -16.37 14.16
N ALA A 491 -7.25 -16.68 14.16
CA ALA A 491 -6.28 -16.18 15.14
C ALA A 491 -6.09 -14.65 15.11
N LEU A 492 -6.44 -13.99 14.00
CA LEU A 492 -6.44 -12.51 13.93
C LEU A 492 -7.59 -11.89 14.72
N LEU A 493 -8.69 -12.62 14.92
CA LEU A 493 -9.84 -12.17 15.73
C LEU A 493 -9.53 -12.18 17.23
N ASP A 494 -8.47 -12.87 17.65
CA ASP A 494 -8.06 -12.96 19.06
C ASP A 494 -7.04 -11.88 19.47
N ALA A 495 -6.52 -11.11 18.50
CA ALA A 495 -5.43 -10.17 18.73
C ALA A 495 -5.74 -9.03 19.74
N ASP A 496 -7.02 -8.71 19.95
CA ASP A 496 -7.48 -7.60 20.81
C ASP A 496 -8.43 -8.04 21.94
N CYS A 497 -8.64 -9.35 22.16
CA CYS A 497 -9.73 -9.81 23.02
C CYS A 497 -9.24 -10.52 24.28
N ARG A 498 -9.07 -9.75 25.36
CA ARG A 498 -9.09 -10.28 26.74
C ARG A 498 -10.50 -10.23 27.33
N LEU A 499 -11.41 -10.98 26.72
CA LEU A 499 -12.75 -11.21 27.26
C LEU A 499 -12.94 -12.72 27.35
N GLU A 500 -12.16 -13.35 28.21
CA GLU A 500 -12.53 -14.66 28.76
C GLU A 500 -13.45 -14.38 29.95
N ARG A 501 -14.74 -14.66 29.76
CA ARG A 501 -15.69 -14.69 30.85
C ARG A 501 -15.59 -16.10 31.43
N GLY A 502 -14.74 -16.28 32.42
CA GLY A 502 -14.76 -17.45 33.28
C GLY A 502 -16.16 -17.63 33.87
N ASN A 503 -16.57 -18.88 34.07
CA ASN A 503 -17.78 -19.13 34.83
C ASN A 503 -17.43 -18.88 36.30
N PRO A 504 -18.04 -17.90 36.99
CA PRO A 504 -17.68 -17.58 38.37
C PRO A 504 -17.93 -18.74 39.35
N LEU A 505 -18.65 -19.79 38.94
CA LEU A 505 -18.83 -21.03 39.71
C LEU A 505 -17.72 -22.08 39.46
N LEU A 506 -16.92 -21.91 38.42
CA LEU A 506 -15.81 -22.79 38.03
C LEU A 506 -14.46 -22.08 38.04
N ASP A 507 -14.44 -20.79 38.39
CA ASP A 507 -13.21 -20.08 38.72
C ASP A 507 -12.67 -20.71 40.01
N THR A 508 -11.71 -21.61 39.87
CA THR A 508 -10.81 -21.93 40.97
C THR A 508 -10.02 -20.66 41.26
N ASP A 509 -9.98 -20.21 42.51
CA ASP A 509 -9.24 -19.02 42.98
C ASP A 509 -7.74 -19.01 42.60
N ASP A 510 -7.23 -20.08 41.98
CA ASP A 510 -5.84 -20.32 41.61
C ASP A 510 -5.40 -19.76 40.23
N GLU A 511 -6.26 -19.15 39.42
CA GLU A 511 -5.90 -18.61 38.08
C GLU A 511 -5.70 -17.08 38.03
N HIS A 512 -5.30 -16.45 39.14
CA HIS A 512 -4.84 -15.04 39.14
C HIS A 512 -3.32 -14.83 39.18
N GLU A 513 -2.52 -15.90 39.08
CA GLU A 513 -1.06 -15.81 39.00
C GLU A 513 -0.46 -16.50 37.76
N ARG A 514 -0.85 -16.10 36.54
CA ARG A 514 0.04 -16.28 35.37
C ARG A 514 0.07 -15.06 34.45
N ARG A 515 1.24 -14.41 34.50
CA ARG A 515 1.81 -13.37 33.62
C ARG A 515 1.50 -11.91 33.96
N GLN A 516 1.99 -11.50 35.12
CA GLN A 516 2.77 -10.27 35.21
C GLN A 516 4.19 -10.65 35.64
N ASP A 517 5.14 -10.68 34.72
CA ASP A 517 6.56 -10.60 35.07
C ASP A 517 7.05 -9.18 34.77
N PRO A 518 7.40 -8.38 35.80
CA PRO A 518 8.14 -7.16 35.64
C PRO A 518 9.63 -7.49 35.62
N VAL A 519 10.24 -7.64 34.44
CA VAL A 519 11.70 -7.65 34.33
C VAL A 519 12.16 -6.70 33.22
N LEU A 520 12.52 -5.50 33.66
CA LEU A 520 13.52 -4.65 33.03
C LEU A 520 14.80 -5.46 32.82
N ASN A 521 15.11 -5.79 31.56
CA ASN A 521 16.49 -5.90 31.12
C ASN A 521 16.77 -4.75 30.14
N THR A 522 17.26 -3.69 30.75
CA THR A 522 17.97 -2.56 30.19
C THR A 522 19.16 -3.07 29.38
N GLU A 523 19.09 -3.12 28.05
CA GLU A 523 20.18 -2.69 27.16
C GLU A 523 19.88 -2.75 25.65
N ASP A 524 18.84 -3.46 25.17
CA ASP A 524 18.60 -3.60 23.71
C ASP A 524 17.37 -2.85 23.13
N SER A 525 16.69 -2.04 23.93
CA SER A 525 15.52 -1.24 23.48
C SER A 525 15.88 0.13 22.87
N ARG A 526 17.17 0.42 22.66
CA ARG A 526 17.62 1.74 22.16
C ARG A 526 17.46 1.96 20.65
N GLU A 527 17.16 0.95 19.83
CA GLU A 527 17.02 1.16 18.38
C GLU A 527 15.58 1.32 17.87
N VAL A 528 14.56 1.00 18.69
CA VAL A 528 13.15 1.16 18.31
C VAL A 528 12.52 2.38 19.00
N ALA A 529 12.93 2.73 20.22
CA ALA A 529 12.48 3.94 20.90
C ALA A 529 13.08 5.24 20.33
N ASP A 530 14.29 5.20 19.75
CA ASP A 530 14.95 6.38 19.20
C ASP A 530 14.26 6.95 17.94
N ASN A 531 13.54 6.11 17.18
CA ASN A 531 12.84 6.58 15.97
C ASN A 531 11.52 7.30 16.30
N GLN A 532 10.89 7.02 17.44
CA GLN A 532 9.63 7.63 17.81
C GLN A 532 9.84 8.90 18.66
N PHE A 533 10.87 8.92 19.52
CA PHE A 533 11.23 10.11 20.28
C PHE A 533 11.94 11.21 19.44
N GLN A 534 12.68 10.85 18.38
CA GLN A 534 13.21 11.85 17.45
C GLN A 534 12.13 12.44 16.52
N THR A 535 11.10 11.66 16.17
CA THR A 535 9.99 12.17 15.35
C THR A 535 9.18 13.22 16.13
N GLN A 536 9.04 13.07 17.45
CA GLN A 536 8.28 14.01 18.29
C GLN A 536 9.10 15.21 18.77
N ALA A 537 10.42 15.04 19.01
CA ALA A 537 11.31 16.15 19.34
C ALA A 537 11.57 17.09 18.14
N GLN A 538 11.61 16.54 16.91
CA GLN A 538 11.81 17.34 15.70
C GLN A 538 10.51 18.02 15.21
N LEU A 539 9.33 17.52 15.62
CA LEU A 539 8.04 18.15 15.36
C LEU A 539 7.74 19.33 16.32
N ARG A 540 8.29 19.34 17.55
CA ARG A 540 8.11 20.48 18.47
C ARG A 540 8.97 21.70 18.14
N ASP A 541 10.14 21.50 17.52
CA ASP A 541 11.03 22.62 17.17
C ASP A 541 10.76 23.24 15.78
N THR A 542 9.81 22.68 15.02
CA THR A 542 9.39 23.27 13.73
C THR A 542 8.11 24.10 13.85
N ASP A 543 7.32 23.91 14.92
CA ASP A 543 6.05 24.62 15.14
C ASP A 543 6.18 25.96 15.90
N ILE A 544 7.40 26.38 16.29
CA ILE A 544 7.62 27.70 16.96
C ILE A 544 8.24 28.74 16.00
N LEU A 545 8.44 28.43 14.71
CA LEU A 545 9.09 29.36 13.77
C LEU A 545 8.32 29.65 12.49
N LEU A 546 7.00 29.46 12.48
CA LEU A 546 6.13 29.82 11.35
C LEU A 546 4.76 30.29 11.83
N GLU A 547 4.73 31.19 12.81
CA GLU A 547 3.49 31.86 13.19
C GLU A 547 3.74 33.27 13.71
N THR A 548 4.31 34.15 12.89
CA THR A 548 4.04 35.59 13.02
C THR A 548 4.37 36.35 11.74
N GLU A 549 3.53 37.34 11.45
CA GLU A 549 3.75 38.43 10.49
C GLU A 549 3.23 38.23 9.06
N SER A 550 1.93 37.97 8.96
CA SER A 550 1.11 38.52 7.87
C SER A 550 0.45 39.82 8.33
N ARG A 551 1.06 40.98 8.05
CA ARG A 551 0.32 42.25 7.92
C ARG A 551 1.02 43.20 6.94
N SER A 552 0.30 43.41 5.82
CA SER A 552 0.31 44.52 4.87
C SER A 552 1.31 45.67 5.08
N THR A 553 2.12 45.92 4.03
CA THR A 553 2.32 47.28 3.52
C THR A 553 2.44 47.24 2.00
N GLN A 554 1.62 48.07 1.38
CA GLN A 554 1.53 48.37 -0.03
C GLN A 554 2.71 49.25 -0.43
N GLU A 555 3.58 48.79 -1.32
CA GLU A 555 4.47 49.69 -2.07
C GLU A 555 4.61 49.20 -3.52
N VAL A 556 3.91 49.95 -4.38
CA VAL A 556 4.25 50.47 -5.70
C VAL A 556 5.23 49.64 -6.55
N GLY A 557 4.74 49.28 -7.73
CA GLY A 557 5.39 48.38 -8.65
C GLY A 557 6.74 48.85 -9.21
N MET A 558 7.64 47.90 -9.34
CA MET A 558 8.70 47.91 -10.36
C MET A 558 8.93 46.49 -10.89
N ASN A 559 8.75 46.39 -12.21
CA ASN A 559 9.28 45.42 -13.17
C ASN A 559 9.04 43.91 -13.00
N LYS A 560 7.99 43.52 -13.74
CA LYS A 560 7.66 42.21 -14.27
C LYS A 560 8.66 41.80 -15.37
N GLN A 561 9.85 41.32 -15.01
CA GLN A 561 10.70 40.53 -15.89
C GLN A 561 11.78 39.81 -15.08
N ASN A 562 11.85 38.47 -15.23
CA ASN A 562 12.73 37.46 -14.61
C ASN A 562 12.00 36.56 -13.59
N SER A 563 11.93 35.24 -13.75
CA SER A 563 12.56 34.36 -14.73
C SER A 563 11.81 33.02 -14.75
N CYS A 564 11.78 32.36 -15.93
CA CYS A 564 11.42 30.95 -16.05
C CYS A 564 12.14 30.08 -15.01
N VAL A 565 13.35 30.48 -14.59
CA VAL A 565 14.19 29.83 -13.57
C VAL A 565 13.51 29.75 -12.21
N LEU A 566 12.78 30.77 -11.73
CA LEU A 566 12.11 30.70 -10.42
C LEU A 566 10.93 29.71 -10.41
N ARG A 567 10.17 29.69 -11.52
CA ARG A 567 9.07 28.73 -11.73
C ARG A 567 9.61 27.31 -11.95
N CYS A 568 10.74 27.19 -12.66
CA CYS A 568 11.49 25.94 -12.80
C CYS A 568 12.01 25.48 -11.43
N TRP A 569 12.53 26.38 -10.60
CA TRP A 569 13.05 26.05 -9.26
C TRP A 569 11.94 25.67 -8.27
N GLN A 570 10.76 26.27 -8.38
CA GLN A 570 9.57 25.81 -7.66
C GLN A 570 9.14 24.42 -8.13
N HIS A 571 9.03 24.16 -9.43
CA HIS A 571 8.72 22.82 -9.94
C HIS A 571 9.78 21.77 -9.57
N ILE A 572 11.06 22.16 -9.57
CA ILE A 572 12.19 21.30 -9.26
C ILE A 572 12.25 21.01 -7.75
N SER A 573 12.04 22.01 -6.88
CA SER A 573 11.95 21.82 -5.43
C SER A 573 10.71 21.03 -5.01
N GLU A 574 9.58 21.26 -5.69
CA GLU A 574 8.39 20.42 -5.62
C GLU A 574 8.63 19.03 -6.18
N PHE A 575 9.61 18.80 -7.08
CA PHE A 575 10.08 17.49 -7.55
C PHE A 575 10.99 16.77 -6.54
N TRP A 576 11.49 17.49 -5.53
CA TRP A 576 12.52 17.03 -4.60
C TRP A 576 12.05 16.82 -3.17
N SER A 577 10.85 17.26 -2.79
CA SER A 577 10.24 17.01 -1.48
C SER A 577 9.81 15.53 -1.28
N ILE A 578 9.92 15.01 -0.06
CA ILE A 578 9.41 13.66 0.26
C ILE A 578 7.91 13.79 0.55
N PRO A 579 7.03 12.97 -0.05
CA PRO A 579 5.62 12.96 0.32
C PRO A 579 5.47 12.70 1.82
N LYS A 580 4.82 13.64 2.52
CA LYS A 580 4.58 13.56 3.96
C LYS A 580 3.76 12.30 4.29
N GLU A 581 4.09 11.67 5.41
CA GLU A 581 3.41 10.46 5.88
C GLU A 581 1.97 10.82 6.25
N GLN A 582 1.03 10.05 5.72
CA GLN A 582 -0.37 10.14 6.14
C GLN A 582 -0.48 9.35 7.43
N LEU A 583 -0.93 10.01 8.50
CA LEU A 583 -1.09 9.44 9.83
C LEU A 583 -1.91 8.13 9.74
N GLN A 584 -1.46 7.09 10.46
CA GLN A 584 -2.18 5.82 10.57
C GLN A 584 -3.66 6.08 10.85
N THR A 585 -4.51 5.62 9.96
CA THR A 585 -5.96 5.81 10.03
C THR A 585 -6.53 4.76 10.99
N ASP A 586 -7.65 5.08 11.67
CA ASP A 586 -8.40 4.20 12.59
C ASP A 586 -8.88 2.85 11.99
N HIS A 587 -8.50 2.53 10.75
CA HIS A 587 -8.85 1.32 9.99
C HIS A 587 -7.88 0.14 10.17
N ASP A 588 -6.90 0.24 11.07
CA ASP A 588 -5.82 -0.75 11.24
C ASP A 588 -6.10 -1.82 12.31
N LEU A 589 -7.37 -2.05 12.66
CA LEU A 589 -7.76 -3.10 13.60
C LEU A 589 -7.64 -4.49 12.95
N LEU A 590 -6.80 -5.35 13.53
CA LEU A 590 -6.60 -6.72 13.04
C LEU A 590 -7.91 -7.52 12.95
N PRO A 591 -8.83 -7.48 13.94
CA PRO A 591 -10.08 -8.22 13.83
C PRO A 591 -10.99 -7.71 12.71
N ALA A 592 -11.00 -6.40 12.44
CA ALA A 592 -11.78 -5.84 11.33
C ALA A 592 -11.21 -6.28 9.96
N ILE A 593 -9.88 -6.33 9.83
CA ILE A 593 -9.22 -6.84 8.63
C ILE A 593 -9.51 -8.34 8.45
N ALA A 594 -9.49 -9.12 9.54
CA ALA A 594 -9.85 -10.54 9.53
C ALA A 594 -11.28 -10.76 9.04
N MET A 595 -12.24 -9.97 9.53
CA MET A 595 -13.62 -9.98 9.05
C MET A 595 -13.71 -9.65 7.55
N SER A 596 -12.95 -8.66 7.07
CA SER A 596 -12.91 -8.33 5.63
C SER A 596 -12.33 -9.45 4.78
N ILE A 597 -11.34 -10.20 5.30
CA ILE A 597 -10.82 -11.42 4.66
C ILE A 597 -11.93 -12.46 4.54
N ILE A 598 -12.66 -12.75 5.63
CA ILE A 598 -13.73 -13.75 5.67
C ILE A 598 -14.88 -13.36 4.72
N GLU A 599 -15.30 -12.10 4.74
CA GLU A 599 -16.31 -11.54 3.84
C GLU A 599 -15.91 -11.75 2.36
N SER A 600 -14.64 -11.47 2.04
CA SER A 600 -14.10 -11.63 0.69
C SER A 600 -14.03 -13.10 0.27
N LEU A 601 -13.58 -14.00 1.16
CA LEU A 601 -13.48 -15.44 0.87
C LEU A 601 -14.84 -16.08 0.62
N ALA A 602 -15.86 -15.72 1.42
CA ALA A 602 -17.26 -16.10 1.20
C ALA A 602 -17.85 -15.50 -0.09
N GLY A 603 -17.13 -14.59 -0.73
CA GLY A 603 -17.43 -13.96 -2.02
C GLY A 603 -17.10 -14.82 -3.24
N VAL A 604 -16.07 -15.66 -3.13
CA VAL A 604 -15.34 -16.21 -4.30
C VAL A 604 -15.97 -17.49 -4.83
N ASP A 605 -16.10 -18.52 -3.99
CA ASP A 605 -16.60 -19.83 -4.39
C ASP A 605 -17.21 -20.59 -3.20
N GLN A 606 -17.91 -21.68 -3.53
CA GLN A 606 -18.58 -22.52 -2.54
C GLN A 606 -17.59 -23.30 -1.67
N ASP A 607 -16.41 -23.66 -2.21
CA ASP A 607 -15.37 -24.39 -1.47
C ASP A 607 -14.82 -23.56 -0.31
N ASN A 608 -14.64 -22.26 -0.50
CA ASN A 608 -14.28 -21.33 0.57
C ASN A 608 -15.35 -21.28 1.66
N CYS A 609 -16.63 -21.27 1.29
CA CYS A 609 -17.74 -21.32 2.24
C CYS A 609 -17.73 -22.63 3.05
N VAL A 610 -17.36 -23.75 2.42
CA VAL A 610 -17.15 -25.03 3.09
C VAL A 610 -16.04 -24.94 4.13
N GLU A 611 -14.89 -24.36 3.79
CA GLU A 611 -13.79 -24.18 4.72
C GLU A 611 -14.13 -23.22 5.87
N ILE A 612 -14.89 -22.15 5.61
CA ILE A 612 -15.42 -21.25 6.65
C ILE A 612 -16.35 -22.02 7.59
N SER A 613 -17.23 -22.87 7.06
CA SER A 613 -18.18 -23.63 7.87
C SER A 613 -17.50 -24.66 8.78
N LYS A 614 -16.36 -25.23 8.35
CA LYS A 614 -15.58 -26.23 9.10
C LYS A 614 -14.71 -25.61 10.19
N ALA A 615 -14.37 -24.32 10.06
CA ALA A 615 -13.51 -23.64 11.02
C ALA A 615 -14.20 -23.54 12.40
N ALA A 616 -13.65 -24.26 13.37
CA ALA A 616 -14.12 -24.21 14.76
C ALA A 616 -14.01 -22.78 15.32
N ASP A 617 -14.99 -22.40 16.13
CA ASP A 617 -15.08 -21.13 16.87
C ASP A 617 -15.08 -19.85 16.03
N LEU A 618 -15.01 -19.93 14.70
CA LEU A 618 -14.97 -18.76 13.84
C LEU A 618 -16.25 -17.93 13.95
N ILE A 619 -17.41 -18.58 13.83
CA ILE A 619 -18.72 -17.92 13.94
C ILE A 619 -18.93 -17.32 15.35
N PRO A 620 -18.73 -18.07 16.46
CA PRO A 620 -18.78 -17.49 17.81
C PRO A 620 -17.86 -16.28 17.99
N LYS A 621 -16.61 -16.33 17.49
CA LYS A 621 -15.68 -15.20 17.56
C LYS A 621 -16.18 -13.97 16.80
N ILE A 622 -16.83 -14.14 15.64
CA ILE A 622 -17.44 -13.04 14.90
C ILE A 622 -18.63 -12.45 15.69
N ILE A 623 -19.51 -13.31 16.23
CA ILE A 623 -20.68 -12.90 17.00
C ILE A 623 -20.27 -12.15 18.28
N ARG A 624 -19.12 -12.48 18.88
CA ARG A 624 -18.59 -11.73 20.04
C ARG A 624 -18.44 -10.23 19.78
N PHE A 625 -18.14 -9.82 18.54
CA PHE A 625 -18.01 -8.41 18.17
C PHE A 625 -19.35 -7.72 17.89
N THR A 626 -20.49 -8.41 18.01
CA THR A 626 -21.81 -7.78 17.94
C THR A 626 -22.28 -7.20 19.27
N ILE A 627 -21.51 -7.36 20.35
CA ILE A 627 -21.87 -6.86 21.68
C ILE A 627 -21.69 -5.34 21.74
N CYS A 628 -22.74 -4.61 22.12
CA CYS A 628 -22.68 -3.17 22.35
C CYS A 628 -22.40 -2.92 23.85
N ARG A 629 -21.13 -2.93 24.29
CA ARG A 629 -20.79 -2.69 25.71
C ARG A 629 -19.68 -1.65 25.87
N SER A 630 -19.93 -0.68 26.74
CA SER A 630 -19.04 0.44 27.10
C SER A 630 -17.80 0.04 27.89
N ASP A 631 -17.71 -1.21 28.35
CA ASP A 631 -16.78 -1.59 29.43
C ASP A 631 -15.39 -2.04 28.92
N THR A 632 -15.10 -1.84 27.63
CA THR A 632 -13.84 -2.28 27.01
C THR A 632 -12.92 -1.08 26.76
N MET A 633 -11.60 -1.23 26.98
CA MET A 633 -10.57 -0.20 26.77
C MET A 633 -10.42 0.31 25.31
N ASN A 634 -11.27 -0.12 24.37
CA ASN A 634 -11.26 0.33 22.98
C ASN A 634 -12.01 1.65 22.84
N THR A 635 -11.53 2.54 21.96
CA THR A 635 -12.26 3.79 21.68
C THR A 635 -13.62 3.47 21.06
N LYS A 636 -14.65 4.27 21.38
CA LYS A 636 -16.00 4.11 20.83
C LYS A 636 -16.00 3.96 19.29
N ALA A 637 -15.09 4.65 18.60
CA ALA A 637 -14.91 4.55 17.15
C ALA A 637 -14.42 3.16 16.71
N GLN A 638 -13.46 2.55 17.43
CA GLN A 638 -12.97 1.20 17.14
C GLN A 638 -14.06 0.15 17.36
N GLN A 639 -14.84 0.26 18.43
CA GLN A 639 -15.96 -0.63 18.69
C GLN A 639 -17.02 -0.54 17.57
N GLU A 640 -17.33 0.65 17.08
CA GLU A 640 -18.26 0.82 15.96
C GLU A 640 -17.74 0.17 14.66
N ILE A 641 -16.43 0.29 14.39
CA ILE A 641 -15.80 -0.36 13.22
C ILE A 641 -15.90 -1.89 13.33
N LEU A 642 -15.63 -2.47 14.51
CA LEU A 642 -15.71 -3.91 14.77
C LEU A 642 -17.14 -4.44 14.69
N LEU A 643 -18.10 -3.73 15.28
CA LEU A 643 -19.53 -4.04 15.20
C LEU A 643 -20.01 -4.04 13.75
N LYS A 644 -19.68 -2.97 13.00
CA LYS A 644 -20.07 -2.87 11.59
C LYS A 644 -19.45 -3.98 10.74
N SER A 645 -18.19 -4.32 10.98
CA SER A 645 -17.47 -5.36 10.23
C SER A 645 -18.03 -6.75 10.53
N SER A 646 -18.36 -7.05 11.79
CA SER A 646 -18.95 -8.34 12.19
C SER A 646 -20.34 -8.53 11.59
N LEU A 647 -21.19 -7.50 11.65
CA LEU A 647 -22.52 -7.52 11.04
C LEU A 647 -22.48 -7.71 9.52
N LYS A 648 -21.50 -7.11 8.82
CA LYS A 648 -21.32 -7.34 7.38
C LYS A 648 -20.98 -8.79 7.06
N VAL A 649 -20.04 -9.37 7.81
CA VAL A 649 -19.68 -10.79 7.63
C VAL A 649 -20.88 -11.68 7.91
N LEU A 650 -21.60 -11.48 9.02
CA LEU A 650 -22.79 -12.27 9.35
C LEU A 650 -23.88 -12.14 8.28
N GLN A 651 -24.12 -10.94 7.75
CA GLN A 651 -25.07 -10.74 6.66
C GLN A 651 -24.63 -11.50 5.39
N ARG A 652 -23.33 -11.46 5.05
CA ARG A 652 -22.78 -12.20 3.92
C ARG A 652 -22.94 -13.71 4.12
N LEU A 653 -22.56 -14.25 5.28
CA LEU A 653 -22.65 -15.67 5.59
C LEU A 653 -24.10 -16.19 5.55
N THR A 654 -25.05 -15.41 6.09
CA THR A 654 -26.48 -15.81 6.10
C THR A 654 -27.14 -15.73 4.73
N SER A 655 -26.59 -14.92 3.81
CA SER A 655 -27.08 -14.79 2.42
C SER A 655 -26.66 -15.93 1.48
N ILE A 656 -25.76 -16.81 1.91
CA ILE A 656 -25.28 -17.93 1.08
C ILE A 656 -26.43 -18.93 0.86
N GLY A 657 -26.63 -19.33 -0.40
CA GLY A 657 -27.62 -20.34 -0.80
C GLY A 657 -27.11 -21.78 -0.70
N GLY A 658 -28.00 -22.74 -0.96
CA GLY A 658 -27.68 -24.17 -0.93
C GLY A 658 -27.36 -24.75 0.45
N GLU A 659 -26.89 -26.00 0.47
CA GLU A 659 -26.66 -26.81 1.68
C GLU A 659 -25.68 -26.16 2.67
N ILE A 660 -24.61 -25.52 2.16
CA ILE A 660 -23.66 -24.82 3.03
C ILE A 660 -24.29 -23.61 3.71
N GLY A 661 -25.18 -22.91 3.01
CA GLY A 661 -25.92 -21.79 3.54
C GLY A 661 -26.84 -22.20 4.68
N ILE A 662 -27.47 -23.37 4.56
CA ILE A 662 -28.30 -23.98 5.62
C ILE A 662 -27.43 -24.23 6.86
N THR A 663 -26.27 -24.88 6.67
CA THR A 663 -25.33 -25.17 7.76
C THR A 663 -24.84 -23.89 8.46
N LEU A 664 -24.48 -22.86 7.69
CA LEU A 664 -24.02 -21.59 8.23
C LEU A 664 -25.11 -20.84 8.99
N ARG A 665 -26.34 -20.77 8.45
CA ARG A 665 -27.48 -20.16 9.14
C ARG A 665 -27.76 -20.86 10.47
N TYR A 666 -27.82 -22.20 10.46
CA TYR A 666 -28.02 -23.01 11.66
C TYR A 666 -26.95 -22.73 12.73
N LYS A 667 -25.66 -22.75 12.36
CA LYS A 667 -24.56 -22.45 13.30
C LYS A 667 -24.60 -21.02 13.86
N ILE A 668 -25.07 -20.05 13.06
CA ILE A 668 -25.24 -18.67 13.51
C ILE A 668 -26.41 -18.59 14.49
N THR A 669 -27.57 -19.18 14.16
CA THR A 669 -28.80 -19.10 14.97
C THR A 669 -28.70 -19.84 16.31
N GLU A 670 -27.91 -20.91 16.38
CA GLU A 670 -27.70 -21.67 17.63
C GLU A 670 -26.87 -20.91 18.68
N HIS A 671 -26.23 -19.78 18.32
CA HIS A 671 -25.44 -19.02 19.27
C HIS A 671 -26.33 -18.28 20.30
N PRO A 672 -26.22 -18.57 21.62
CA PRO A 672 -27.22 -18.13 22.62
C PRO A 672 -27.42 -16.62 22.73
N PHE A 673 -26.35 -15.84 22.53
CA PHE A 673 -26.39 -14.38 22.71
C PHE A 673 -26.78 -13.61 21.43
N LEU A 674 -26.96 -14.29 20.30
CA LEU A 674 -27.16 -13.61 19.01
C LEU A 674 -28.39 -12.70 19.00
N LEU A 675 -29.56 -13.24 19.36
CA LEU A 675 -30.83 -12.51 19.32
C LEU A 675 -30.88 -11.38 20.35
N SER A 676 -30.31 -11.59 21.53
CA SER A 676 -30.15 -10.52 22.54
C SER A 676 -29.32 -9.36 21.99
N ASN A 677 -28.16 -9.65 21.38
CA ASN A 677 -27.30 -8.62 20.79
C ASN A 677 -28.03 -7.85 19.68
N PHE A 678 -28.80 -8.54 18.83
CA PHE A 678 -29.58 -7.90 17.78
C PHE A 678 -30.72 -7.03 18.33
N SER A 679 -31.39 -7.48 19.38
CA SER A 679 -32.38 -6.69 20.10
C SER A 679 -31.77 -5.40 20.64
N ASP A 680 -30.59 -5.48 21.28
CA ASP A 680 -29.88 -4.32 21.83
C ASP A 680 -29.46 -3.32 20.74
N ILE A 681 -28.91 -3.80 19.62
CA ILE A 681 -28.51 -2.95 18.48
C ILE A 681 -29.72 -2.23 17.87
N LEU A 682 -30.86 -2.93 17.72
CA LEU A 682 -32.09 -2.32 17.22
C LEU A 682 -32.71 -1.33 18.21
N GLY A 683 -32.59 -1.61 19.51
CA GLY A 683 -33.14 -0.78 20.59
C GLY A 683 -32.31 0.47 20.93
N ASP A 684 -30.99 0.42 20.76
CA ASP A 684 -30.09 1.52 21.10
C ASP A 684 -30.30 2.72 20.15
N GLY A 685 -30.83 3.83 20.68
CA GLY A 685 -31.01 5.08 19.92
C GLY A 685 -29.72 5.65 19.33
N LYS A 686 -28.55 5.31 19.91
CA LYS A 686 -27.23 5.76 19.44
C LYS A 686 -26.63 4.86 18.35
N SER A 687 -27.22 3.70 18.07
CA SER A 687 -26.70 2.78 17.06
C SER A 687 -26.83 3.35 15.64
N ASN A 688 -25.80 3.11 14.84
CA ASN A 688 -25.75 3.57 13.44
C ASN A 688 -26.89 2.92 12.63
N GLN A 689 -27.59 3.70 11.80
CA GLN A 689 -28.64 3.22 10.92
C GLN A 689 -28.17 2.08 10.00
N ILE A 690 -26.90 2.13 9.57
CA ILE A 690 -26.29 1.05 8.79
C ILE A 690 -26.29 -0.26 9.59
N SER A 691 -25.96 -0.23 10.88
CA SER A 691 -25.95 -1.41 11.75
C SER A 691 -27.36 -1.98 11.93
N ARG A 692 -28.38 -1.14 12.17
CA ARG A 692 -29.78 -1.57 12.26
C ARG A 692 -30.26 -2.24 10.97
N LYS A 693 -29.90 -1.66 9.81
CA LYS A 693 -30.18 -2.24 8.49
C LYS A 693 -29.49 -3.59 8.29
N LEU A 694 -28.22 -3.73 8.71
CA LEU A 694 -27.50 -5.01 8.64
C LEU A 694 -28.20 -6.06 9.50
N VAL A 695 -28.57 -5.72 10.74
CA VAL A 695 -29.31 -6.61 11.65
C VAL A 695 -30.65 -7.05 11.04
N ALA A 696 -31.45 -6.11 10.53
CA ALA A 696 -32.71 -6.43 9.85
C ALA A 696 -32.48 -7.39 8.65
N GLY A 697 -31.41 -7.17 7.87
CA GLY A 697 -31.06 -8.05 6.76
C GLY A 697 -30.60 -9.44 7.21
N ILE A 698 -29.88 -9.55 8.34
CA ILE A 698 -29.51 -10.84 8.94
C ILE A 698 -30.77 -11.58 9.41
N LEU A 699 -31.65 -10.90 10.17
CA LEU A 699 -32.92 -11.46 10.66
C LEU A 699 -33.77 -12.01 9.51
N ARG A 700 -33.91 -11.24 8.42
CA ARG A 700 -34.57 -11.68 7.18
C ARG A 700 -33.98 -12.99 6.64
N ASN A 701 -32.65 -13.11 6.61
CA ASN A 701 -31.97 -14.26 6.03
C ASN A 701 -32.04 -15.51 6.94
N ILE A 702 -32.04 -15.35 8.26
CA ILE A 702 -32.10 -16.49 9.21
C ILE A 702 -33.54 -16.96 9.49
N ALA A 703 -34.56 -16.13 9.22
CA ALA A 703 -35.98 -16.44 9.40
C ALA A 703 -36.55 -17.47 8.39
N VAL A 704 -35.71 -18.35 7.85
CA VAL A 704 -36.09 -19.39 6.90
C VAL A 704 -36.66 -20.62 7.61
N ASP A 705 -36.11 -20.97 8.78
CA ASP A 705 -36.56 -22.10 9.59
C ASP A 705 -37.67 -21.67 10.57
N GLU A 706 -38.68 -22.52 10.74
CA GLU A 706 -39.83 -22.22 11.61
C GLU A 706 -39.41 -22.00 13.08
N LYS A 707 -38.58 -22.89 13.61
CA LYS A 707 -38.02 -22.75 14.98
C LYS A 707 -37.35 -21.39 15.17
N THR A 708 -36.51 -20.98 14.22
CA THR A 708 -35.82 -19.67 14.26
C THR A 708 -36.81 -18.50 14.21
N ARG A 709 -37.87 -18.57 13.39
CA ARG A 709 -38.92 -17.52 13.37
C ARG A 709 -39.63 -17.39 14.71
N GLN A 710 -39.91 -18.51 15.37
CA GLN A 710 -40.52 -18.53 16.71
C GLN A 710 -39.57 -17.98 17.77
N ASP A 711 -38.29 -18.37 17.74
CA ASP A 711 -37.28 -17.88 18.67
C ASP A 711 -37.05 -16.36 18.53
N ILE A 712 -36.96 -15.85 17.30
CA ILE A 712 -36.94 -14.39 17.05
C ILE A 712 -38.21 -13.74 17.58
N GLY A 713 -39.38 -14.37 17.36
CA GLY A 713 -40.68 -13.88 17.81
C GLY A 713 -40.81 -13.70 19.32
N ARG A 714 -40.09 -14.51 20.12
CA ARG A 714 -40.05 -14.38 21.59
C ARG A 714 -39.38 -13.06 22.04
N PHE A 715 -38.49 -12.50 21.23
CA PHE A 715 -37.89 -11.19 21.47
C PHE A 715 -38.78 -10.08 20.89
N GLN A 716 -39.89 -9.76 21.57
CA GLN A 716 -40.86 -8.77 21.06
C GLN A 716 -40.24 -7.43 20.66
N MET A 717 -39.18 -6.98 21.34
CA MET A 717 -38.43 -5.77 21.00
C MET A 717 -37.92 -5.78 19.55
N ILE A 718 -37.51 -6.94 19.02
CA ILE A 718 -37.09 -7.07 17.62
C ILE A 718 -38.26 -6.75 16.68
N ILE A 719 -39.42 -7.36 16.91
CA ILE A 719 -40.63 -7.11 16.10
C ILE A 719 -41.02 -5.64 16.19
N THR A 720 -41.13 -5.08 17.41
CA THR A 720 -41.50 -3.68 17.63
C THR A 720 -40.55 -2.72 16.92
N LYS A 721 -39.23 -2.94 16.98
CA LYS A 721 -38.24 -2.07 16.33
C LYS A 721 -38.24 -2.21 14.81
N LEU A 722 -38.48 -3.42 14.28
CA LEU A 722 -38.67 -3.61 12.84
C LEU A 722 -39.96 -2.94 12.35
N MET A 723 -41.04 -2.98 13.13
CA MET A 723 -42.29 -2.27 12.82
C MET A 723 -42.07 -0.76 12.82
N GLN A 724 -41.40 -0.20 13.84
CA GLN A 724 -41.04 1.22 13.85
C GLN A 724 -40.19 1.60 12.63
N ALA A 725 -39.20 0.80 12.26
CA ALA A 725 -38.37 1.05 11.08
C ALA A 725 -39.12 0.93 9.75
N PHE A 726 -40.19 0.12 9.69
CA PHE A 726 -40.97 -0.10 8.48
C PHE A 726 -42.15 0.87 8.33
N PHE A 727 -42.86 1.21 9.41
CA PHE A 727 -44.04 2.06 9.38
C PHE A 727 -43.73 3.52 9.75
N ASN A 728 -42.89 3.79 10.75
CA ASN A 728 -42.67 5.13 11.31
C ASN A 728 -41.51 5.90 10.66
N SER A 729 -41.35 5.80 9.34
CA SER A 729 -40.34 6.60 8.62
C SER A 729 -40.74 8.08 8.67
N GLU A 730 -40.15 8.83 9.62
CA GLU A 730 -40.29 10.28 9.70
C GLU A 730 -40.07 10.94 8.32
N VAL A 731 -40.90 11.95 8.04
CA VAL A 731 -40.99 12.72 6.77
C VAL A 731 -39.75 13.62 6.55
N THR A 732 -38.69 13.48 7.32
CA THR A 732 -37.48 14.30 7.25
C THR A 732 -36.60 13.87 6.07
N MET A 733 -36.79 14.56 4.92
CA MET A 733 -35.90 14.62 3.74
C MET A 733 -35.13 13.32 3.45
N SER A 734 -35.87 12.29 3.01
CA SER A 734 -35.39 10.92 2.83
C SER A 734 -34.25 10.81 1.81
N THR A 735 -33.10 10.33 2.26
CA THR A 735 -32.03 9.88 1.36
C THR A 735 -32.37 8.48 0.82
N ASN A 736 -31.80 8.06 -0.32
CA ASN A 736 -31.97 6.71 -0.86
C ASN A 736 -31.60 5.59 0.14
N ALA A 737 -30.73 5.89 1.13
CA ALA A 737 -30.32 4.96 2.17
C ALA A 737 -31.45 4.65 3.18
N ASP A 738 -32.34 5.61 3.42
CA ASP A 738 -33.45 5.49 4.36
C ASP A 738 -34.53 4.55 3.82
N HIS A 739 -34.86 4.70 2.53
CA HIS A 739 -35.79 3.81 1.83
C HIS A 739 -35.31 2.35 1.78
N LEU A 740 -34.01 2.14 1.56
CA LEU A 740 -33.44 0.79 1.52
C LEU A 740 -33.44 0.14 2.91
N SER A 741 -33.28 0.92 3.98
CA SER A 741 -33.39 0.43 5.36
C SER A 741 -34.83 0.04 5.71
N ARG A 742 -35.81 0.90 5.34
CA ARG A 742 -37.24 0.63 5.49
C ARG A 742 -37.65 -0.66 4.78
N LYS A 743 -37.25 -0.83 3.52
CA LYS A 743 -37.56 -2.04 2.73
C LYS A 743 -37.00 -3.31 3.37
N VAL A 744 -35.77 -3.29 3.87
CA VAL A 744 -35.14 -4.45 4.52
C VAL A 744 -35.86 -4.81 5.82
N ALA A 745 -36.27 -3.83 6.62
CA ALA A 745 -37.05 -4.07 7.82
C ALA A 745 -38.40 -4.73 7.50
N GLY A 746 -39.13 -4.21 6.50
CA GLY A 746 -40.38 -4.82 6.06
C GLY A 746 -40.20 -6.23 5.49
N GLN A 747 -39.12 -6.50 4.73
CA GLN A 747 -38.80 -7.86 4.28
C GLN A 747 -38.53 -8.81 5.44
N ALA A 748 -37.86 -8.36 6.50
CA ALA A 748 -37.64 -9.16 7.70
C ALA A 748 -38.97 -9.50 8.38
N LEU A 749 -39.89 -8.52 8.52
CA LEU A 749 -41.23 -8.76 9.05
C LEU A 749 -42.03 -9.74 8.18
N ALA A 750 -41.98 -9.58 6.85
CA ALA A 750 -42.65 -10.48 5.92
C ALA A 750 -42.13 -11.93 6.08
N MET A 751 -40.82 -12.11 6.24
CA MET A 751 -40.24 -13.43 6.52
C MET A 751 -40.67 -13.98 7.89
N LEU A 752 -40.69 -13.15 8.94
CA LEU A 752 -41.06 -13.58 10.29
C LEU A 752 -42.54 -13.97 10.43
N THR A 753 -43.41 -13.51 9.54
CA THR A 753 -44.86 -13.79 9.57
C THR A 753 -45.27 -15.03 8.78
N ILE A 754 -44.41 -15.56 7.90
CA ILE A 754 -44.72 -16.78 7.14
C ILE A 754 -44.89 -17.97 8.10
N GLN A 755 -46.06 -18.62 8.06
CA GLN A 755 -46.39 -19.77 8.90
C GLN A 755 -46.16 -19.51 10.40
N SER A 756 -46.28 -18.26 10.85
CA SER A 756 -46.08 -17.90 12.26
C SER A 756 -47.29 -17.15 12.81
N VAL A 757 -48.24 -17.92 13.35
CA VAL A 757 -49.46 -17.37 13.98
C VAL A 757 -49.08 -16.37 15.07
N GLN A 758 -48.19 -16.75 15.99
CA GLN A 758 -47.80 -15.88 17.11
C GLN A 758 -47.22 -14.53 16.65
N ASN A 759 -46.37 -14.52 15.63
CA ASN A 759 -45.78 -13.28 15.12
C ASN A 759 -46.83 -12.41 14.43
N CYS A 760 -47.74 -13.02 13.65
CA CYS A 760 -48.87 -12.31 13.05
C CYS A 760 -49.78 -11.68 14.11
N LEU A 761 -50.11 -12.42 15.19
CA LEU A 761 -50.94 -11.90 16.29
C LEU A 761 -50.30 -10.69 16.99
N VAL A 762 -48.97 -10.70 17.19
CA VAL A 762 -48.25 -9.57 17.79
C VAL A 762 -48.32 -8.34 16.89
N ILE A 763 -48.15 -8.52 15.58
CA ILE A 763 -48.16 -7.45 14.59
C ILE A 763 -49.57 -6.87 14.39
N SER A 764 -50.61 -7.72 14.37
CA SER A 764 -52.01 -7.29 14.22
C SER A 764 -52.54 -6.45 15.38
N LYS A 765 -51.93 -6.54 16.57
CA LYS A 765 -52.33 -5.73 17.72
C LYS A 765 -51.91 -4.26 17.65
N GLU A 766 -51.03 -3.91 16.70
CA GLU A 766 -50.61 -2.52 16.53
C GLU A 766 -51.73 -1.70 15.87
N PRO A 767 -52.16 -0.59 16.49
CA PRO A 767 -53.26 0.20 15.98
C PRO A 767 -52.90 0.86 14.64
N GLY A 768 -53.84 0.80 13.68
CA GLY A 768 -53.70 1.46 12.39
C GLY A 768 -52.83 0.72 11.37
N ILE A 769 -52.39 -0.50 11.66
CA ILE A 769 -51.50 -1.27 10.77
C ILE A 769 -52.12 -1.52 9.38
N MET A 770 -53.42 -1.76 9.29
CA MET A 770 -54.11 -1.98 8.01
C MET A 770 -54.08 -0.74 7.11
N LYS A 771 -54.26 0.44 7.72
CA LYS A 771 -54.18 1.72 7.02
C LYS A 771 -52.78 1.97 6.46
N GLU A 772 -51.75 1.68 7.26
CA GLU A 772 -50.36 1.79 6.80
C GLU A 772 -50.02 0.78 5.70
N LEU A 773 -50.45 -0.47 5.83
CA LEU A 773 -50.25 -1.51 4.81
C LEU A 773 -50.93 -1.14 3.49
N LYS A 774 -52.14 -0.57 3.53
CA LYS A 774 -52.79 -0.04 2.34
C LYS A 774 -51.94 1.01 1.65
N ILE A 775 -51.43 2.01 2.37
CA ILE A 775 -50.54 3.04 1.81
C ILE A 775 -49.30 2.40 1.15
N LEU A 776 -48.74 1.37 1.78
CA LEU A 776 -47.55 0.67 1.27
C LEU A 776 -47.84 -0.18 0.02
N ILE A 777 -49.05 -0.73 -0.13
CA ILE A 777 -49.49 -1.45 -1.33
C ILE A 777 -49.60 -0.49 -2.53
N HIS A 778 -49.86 0.79 -2.30
CA HIS A 778 -49.89 1.79 -3.37
C HIS A 778 -48.50 2.13 -3.91
N ASP A 779 -47.46 2.12 -3.06
CA ASP A 779 -46.08 2.43 -3.45
C ASP A 779 -45.41 1.20 -4.09
N ARG A 780 -45.06 1.30 -5.38
CA ARG A 780 -44.37 0.24 -6.15
C ARG A 780 -43.08 -0.26 -5.49
N ARG A 781 -42.43 0.53 -4.62
CA ARG A 781 -41.21 0.13 -3.92
C ARG A 781 -41.47 -0.88 -2.80
N TYR A 782 -42.66 -0.82 -2.20
CA TYR A 782 -43.03 -1.58 -1.01
C TYR A 782 -44.18 -2.56 -1.25
N ILE A 783 -44.87 -2.51 -2.41
CA ILE A 783 -46.02 -3.35 -2.72
C ILE A 783 -45.81 -4.82 -2.41
N TYR A 784 -44.68 -5.41 -2.85
CA TYR A 784 -44.38 -6.81 -2.59
C TYR A 784 -44.33 -7.13 -1.09
N VAL A 785 -43.72 -6.24 -0.31
CA VAL A 785 -43.55 -6.41 1.14
C VAL A 785 -44.87 -6.17 1.88
N GLY A 786 -45.59 -5.10 1.54
CA GLY A 786 -46.89 -4.77 2.12
C GLY A 786 -47.94 -5.84 1.82
N ALA A 787 -48.03 -6.28 0.57
CA ALA A 787 -48.94 -7.35 0.17
C ALA A 787 -48.58 -8.69 0.82
N SER A 788 -47.29 -9.02 0.96
CA SER A 788 -46.85 -10.23 1.67
C SER A 788 -47.26 -10.20 3.14
N LEU A 789 -47.04 -9.08 3.82
CA LEU A 789 -47.44 -8.92 5.22
C LEU A 789 -48.96 -9.02 5.36
N LEU A 790 -49.71 -8.27 4.57
CA LEU A 790 -51.18 -8.29 4.62
C LEU A 790 -51.73 -9.69 4.33
N ARG A 791 -51.19 -10.39 3.33
CA ARG A 791 -51.54 -11.79 3.02
C ARG A 791 -51.30 -12.70 4.22
N ASN A 792 -50.13 -12.60 4.86
CA ASN A 792 -49.80 -13.43 6.03
C ASN A 792 -50.68 -13.11 7.24
N LEU A 793 -51.05 -11.85 7.47
CA LEU A 793 -51.97 -11.44 8.54
C LEU A 793 -53.39 -11.96 8.27
N CYS A 794 -53.90 -11.83 7.05
CA CYS A 794 -55.20 -12.39 6.67
C CYS A 794 -55.25 -13.91 6.82
N LEU A 795 -54.15 -14.60 6.50
CA LEU A 795 -54.06 -16.06 6.59
C LEU A 795 -53.96 -16.56 8.05
N HIS A 796 -53.16 -15.89 8.89
CA HIS A 796 -52.78 -16.43 10.20
C HIS A 796 -53.33 -15.68 11.43
N ALA A 797 -53.84 -14.45 11.26
CA ALA A 797 -54.37 -13.62 12.35
C ALA A 797 -55.81 -13.15 12.10
N ARG A 798 -56.60 -13.92 11.34
CA ARG A 798 -57.99 -13.59 10.97
C ARG A 798 -58.86 -13.25 12.18
N SER A 799 -58.72 -13.97 13.29
CA SER A 799 -59.52 -13.78 14.50
C SER A 799 -59.27 -12.45 15.21
N GLU A 800 -58.13 -11.80 14.96
CA GLU A 800 -57.76 -10.51 15.57
C GLU A 800 -58.11 -9.30 14.69
N LEU A 801 -58.62 -9.53 13.46
CA LEU A 801 -59.02 -8.44 12.57
C LEU A 801 -60.29 -7.78 13.11
N THR A 802 -60.20 -6.48 13.42
CA THR A 802 -61.35 -5.70 13.89
C THR A 802 -62.30 -5.35 12.73
N GLU A 803 -63.52 -4.93 13.04
CA GLU A 803 -64.46 -4.46 12.02
C GLU A 803 -63.89 -3.29 11.19
N SER A 804 -63.12 -2.40 11.83
CA SER A 804 -62.40 -1.34 11.13
C SER A 804 -61.36 -1.89 10.15
N ASP A 805 -60.65 -2.96 10.52
CA ASP A 805 -59.64 -3.59 9.66
C ASP A 805 -60.29 -4.23 8.42
N LEU A 806 -61.44 -4.89 8.62
CA LEU A 806 -62.22 -5.47 7.52
C LEU A 806 -62.70 -4.39 6.55
N LYS A 807 -63.14 -3.24 7.07
CA LYS A 807 -63.53 -2.09 6.25
C LYS A 807 -62.35 -1.53 5.43
N GLU A 808 -61.16 -1.42 6.03
CA GLU A 808 -59.96 -0.96 5.30
C GLU A 808 -59.52 -1.98 4.24
N LEU A 809 -59.68 -3.29 4.51
CA LEU A 809 -59.43 -4.36 3.56
C LEU A 809 -60.38 -4.27 2.36
N SER A 810 -61.67 -4.03 2.61
CA SER A 810 -62.70 -3.78 1.60
C SER A 810 -62.34 -2.57 0.73
N HIS A 811 -61.86 -1.48 1.33
CA HIS A 811 -61.38 -0.31 0.57
C HIS A 811 -60.12 -0.60 -0.28
N THR A 812 -59.25 -1.51 0.16
CA THR A 812 -58.02 -1.88 -0.55
C THR A 812 -58.29 -2.87 -1.69
N LEU A 813 -59.40 -3.62 -1.61
CA LEU A 813 -59.76 -4.69 -2.54
C LEU A 813 -59.79 -4.21 -3.99
N ARG A 814 -60.53 -3.13 -4.27
CA ARG A 814 -60.70 -2.62 -5.63
C ARG A 814 -59.36 -2.33 -6.30
N GLU A 815 -58.46 -1.67 -5.58
CA GLU A 815 -57.14 -1.29 -6.06
C GLU A 815 -56.27 -2.53 -6.35
N VAL A 816 -56.36 -3.56 -5.49
CA VAL A 816 -55.67 -4.84 -5.70
C VAL A 816 -56.21 -5.55 -6.94
N LEU A 817 -57.53 -5.60 -7.12
CA LEU A 817 -58.16 -6.22 -8.29
C LEU A 817 -57.79 -5.50 -9.60
N GLU A 818 -57.86 -4.17 -9.62
CA GLU A 818 -57.46 -3.36 -10.79
C GLU A 818 -55.97 -3.57 -11.12
N ARG A 819 -55.08 -3.55 -10.12
CA ARG A 819 -53.64 -3.81 -10.32
C ARG A 819 -53.35 -5.18 -10.91
N ILE A 820 -54.06 -6.24 -10.49
CA ILE A 820 -53.89 -7.61 -11.01
C ILE A 820 -54.13 -7.68 -12.52
N LEU A 821 -54.99 -6.81 -13.07
CA LEU A 821 -55.26 -6.77 -14.50
C LEU A 821 -54.06 -6.23 -15.30
N ASP A 822 -53.20 -5.41 -14.69
CA ASP A 822 -52.17 -4.62 -15.38
C ASP A 822 -50.72 -5.07 -15.10
N VAL A 823 -50.48 -5.93 -14.08
CA VAL A 823 -49.12 -6.33 -13.65
C VAL A 823 -48.80 -7.79 -13.98
N ASP A 824 -47.53 -8.12 -14.15
CA ASP A 824 -47.03 -9.47 -14.44
C ASP A 824 -45.94 -9.92 -13.43
N GLY A 825 -45.55 -11.19 -13.49
CA GLY A 825 -44.42 -11.74 -12.74
C GLY A 825 -44.67 -11.84 -11.22
N ALA A 826 -43.65 -11.54 -10.41
CA ALA A 826 -43.71 -11.68 -8.96
C ALA A 826 -44.70 -10.72 -8.27
N GLU A 827 -44.95 -9.55 -8.88
CA GLU A 827 -45.99 -8.62 -8.39
C GLU A 827 -47.38 -9.19 -8.59
N LEU A 828 -47.64 -9.81 -9.76
CA LEU A 828 -48.89 -10.52 -10.03
C LEU A 828 -49.10 -11.69 -9.06
N GLU A 829 -48.07 -12.51 -8.83
CA GLU A 829 -48.12 -13.64 -7.91
C GLU A 829 -48.55 -13.21 -6.49
N ILE A 830 -47.90 -12.19 -5.92
CA ILE A 830 -48.20 -11.77 -4.56
C ILE A 830 -49.58 -11.10 -4.44
N LEU A 831 -50.01 -10.36 -5.47
CA LEU A 831 -51.31 -9.71 -5.48
C LEU A 831 -52.46 -10.71 -5.66
N ILE A 832 -52.32 -11.72 -6.53
CA ILE A 832 -53.30 -12.82 -6.61
C ILE A 832 -53.34 -13.58 -5.29
N GLY A 833 -52.18 -13.88 -4.70
CA GLY A 833 -52.10 -14.52 -3.39
C GLY A 833 -52.78 -13.72 -2.28
N LEU A 834 -52.63 -12.38 -2.28
CA LEU A 834 -53.35 -11.49 -1.37
C LEU A 834 -54.85 -11.48 -1.66
N SER A 835 -55.25 -11.27 -2.92
CA SER A 835 -56.64 -11.27 -3.37
C SER A 835 -57.38 -12.55 -2.94
N SER A 836 -56.71 -13.70 -3.05
CA SER A 836 -57.26 -14.98 -2.64
C SER A 836 -57.54 -15.03 -1.14
N GLN A 837 -56.69 -14.44 -0.32
CA GLN A 837 -56.94 -14.36 1.12
C GLN A 837 -58.03 -13.34 1.45
N ILE A 838 -58.09 -12.21 0.75
CA ILE A 838 -59.18 -11.23 0.91
C ILE A 838 -60.53 -11.87 0.58
N CYS A 839 -60.60 -12.63 -0.53
CA CYS A 839 -61.79 -13.39 -0.95
C CYS A 839 -62.27 -14.34 0.14
N LYS A 840 -61.36 -14.95 0.90
CA LYS A 840 -61.69 -15.85 2.01
C LYS A 840 -62.13 -15.12 3.28
N VAL A 841 -61.58 -13.93 3.54
CA VAL A 841 -61.83 -13.15 4.76
C VAL A 841 -63.16 -12.37 4.65
N ILE A 842 -63.40 -11.69 3.52
CA ILE A 842 -64.58 -10.85 3.26
C ILE A 842 -65.29 -11.23 1.92
N PRO A 843 -65.82 -12.45 1.78
CA PRO A 843 -66.34 -12.95 0.50
C PRO A 843 -67.54 -12.14 -0.05
N GLU A 844 -68.41 -11.61 0.83
CA GLU A 844 -69.57 -10.81 0.42
C GLU A 844 -69.15 -9.50 -0.25
N ASP A 845 -68.28 -8.72 0.41
CA ASP A 845 -67.70 -7.50 -0.16
C ASP A 845 -66.91 -7.80 -1.44
N PHE A 846 -66.22 -8.95 -1.48
CA PHE A 846 -65.43 -9.37 -2.65
C PHE A 846 -66.30 -9.58 -3.89
N THR A 847 -67.39 -10.32 -3.74
CA THR A 847 -68.32 -10.58 -4.85
C THR A 847 -69.08 -9.34 -5.27
N ARG A 848 -69.48 -8.48 -4.31
CA ARG A 848 -70.07 -7.18 -4.60
C ARG A 848 -69.13 -6.33 -5.46
N GLU A 849 -67.86 -6.22 -5.10
CA GLU A 849 -66.89 -5.42 -5.89
C GLU A 849 -66.68 -6.00 -7.30
N LEU A 850 -66.67 -7.33 -7.45
CA LEU A 850 -66.54 -7.98 -8.77
C LEU A 850 -67.76 -7.76 -9.66
N ASP A 851 -68.97 -7.87 -9.10
CA ASP A 851 -70.24 -7.78 -9.82
C ASP A 851 -70.63 -6.31 -10.11
N ASP A 852 -70.49 -5.40 -9.13
CA ASP A 852 -70.80 -3.97 -9.28
C ASP A 852 -69.77 -3.26 -10.18
N GLY A 853 -68.51 -3.71 -10.16
CA GLY A 853 -67.41 -3.08 -10.89
C GLY A 853 -67.33 -3.42 -12.39
N GLN A 854 -68.15 -4.35 -12.91
CA GLN A 854 -67.98 -4.94 -14.26
C GLN A 854 -66.58 -5.57 -14.48
N ILE A 855 -65.86 -5.90 -13.39
CA ILE A 855 -64.48 -6.42 -13.41
C ILE A 855 -64.49 -7.95 -13.56
N LYS A 856 -65.53 -8.63 -13.07
CA LYS A 856 -65.68 -10.10 -13.06
C LYS A 856 -65.21 -10.83 -14.32
N PRO A 857 -65.69 -10.53 -15.55
CA PRO A 857 -65.24 -11.26 -16.73
C PRO A 857 -63.77 -10.99 -17.06
N ARG A 858 -63.27 -9.77 -16.81
CA ARG A 858 -61.87 -9.42 -17.06
C ARG A 858 -60.94 -10.11 -16.07
N PHE A 859 -61.33 -10.15 -14.79
CA PHE A 859 -60.57 -10.80 -13.74
C PHE A 859 -60.53 -12.32 -13.93
N ALA A 860 -61.68 -12.94 -14.22
CA ALA A 860 -61.75 -14.38 -14.51
C ALA A 860 -60.88 -14.75 -15.72
N LYS A 861 -61.00 -13.98 -16.81
CA LYS A 861 -60.15 -14.15 -18.00
C LYS A 861 -58.66 -13.97 -17.66
N ARG A 862 -58.30 -12.94 -16.88
CA ARG A 862 -56.91 -12.67 -16.47
C ARG A 862 -56.30 -13.85 -15.71
N LEU A 863 -57.04 -14.48 -14.80
CA LEU A 863 -56.57 -15.66 -14.06
C LEU A 863 -56.33 -16.86 -15.00
N VAL A 864 -57.26 -17.13 -15.92
CA VAL A 864 -57.12 -18.20 -16.92
C VAL A 864 -55.93 -17.94 -17.85
N ASP A 865 -55.82 -16.72 -18.38
CA ASP A 865 -54.71 -16.31 -19.25
C ASP A 865 -53.36 -16.41 -18.52
N THR A 866 -53.32 -16.07 -17.22
CA THR A 866 -52.12 -16.22 -16.38
C THR A 866 -51.73 -17.69 -16.22
N LEU A 867 -52.71 -18.58 -15.99
CA LEU A 867 -52.45 -20.02 -15.88
C LEU A 867 -51.94 -20.59 -17.21
N LYS A 868 -52.56 -20.18 -18.33
CA LYS A 868 -52.15 -20.55 -19.70
C LYS A 868 -50.78 -19.97 -20.08
N ALA A 869 -50.42 -18.78 -19.62
CA ALA A 869 -49.08 -18.21 -19.85
C ALA A 869 -47.99 -18.94 -19.07
N ASN A 870 -48.35 -19.56 -17.94
CA ASN A 870 -47.43 -20.29 -17.05
C ASN A 870 -47.60 -21.82 -17.17
N MET A 871 -47.84 -22.36 -18.37
CA MET A 871 -48.00 -23.82 -18.56
C MET A 871 -46.81 -24.62 -18.04
N LYS A 872 -45.60 -24.06 -18.17
CA LYS A 872 -44.41 -24.61 -17.53
C LYS A 872 -44.09 -23.77 -16.30
N PRO A 873 -43.75 -24.40 -15.16
CA PRO A 873 -43.41 -23.67 -13.96
C PRO A 873 -42.20 -22.75 -14.22
N SER A 874 -42.37 -21.49 -13.87
CA SER A 874 -41.33 -20.48 -14.02
C SER A 874 -40.48 -20.42 -12.78
N ALA A 875 -39.15 -20.37 -12.94
CA ALA A 875 -38.24 -20.13 -11.82
C ALA A 875 -38.40 -18.74 -11.19
N HIS A 876 -38.99 -17.77 -11.93
CA HIS A 876 -39.12 -16.38 -11.47
C HIS A 876 -40.37 -16.13 -10.62
N CYS A 877 -41.39 -16.99 -10.75
CA CYS A 877 -42.66 -16.91 -10.03
C CYS A 877 -43.20 -18.32 -9.75
N PRO A 878 -42.48 -19.14 -8.96
CA PRO A 878 -42.79 -20.55 -8.79
C PRO A 878 -44.16 -20.81 -8.15
N GLY A 879 -44.72 -19.85 -7.42
CA GLY A 879 -46.04 -19.97 -6.80
C GLY A 879 -47.20 -19.47 -7.67
N ILE A 880 -46.97 -18.93 -8.88
CA ILE A 880 -48.02 -18.26 -9.68
C ILE A 880 -49.20 -19.18 -9.98
N ARG A 881 -48.95 -20.44 -10.38
CA ARG A 881 -50.02 -21.40 -10.67
C ARG A 881 -50.81 -21.72 -9.41
N ARG A 882 -50.12 -21.90 -8.28
CA ARG A 882 -50.73 -22.18 -6.98
C ARG A 882 -51.67 -21.05 -6.55
N VAL A 883 -51.21 -19.80 -6.54
CA VAL A 883 -52.05 -18.68 -6.10
C VAL A 883 -53.25 -18.46 -7.01
N VAL A 884 -53.12 -18.74 -8.32
CA VAL A 884 -54.26 -18.72 -9.25
C VAL A 884 -55.27 -19.81 -8.90
N LEU A 885 -54.81 -21.05 -8.68
CA LEU A 885 -55.71 -22.15 -8.28
C LEU A 885 -56.39 -21.85 -6.95
N GLU A 886 -55.66 -21.37 -5.94
CA GLU A 886 -56.22 -20.94 -4.66
C GLU A 886 -57.31 -19.87 -4.87
N GLN A 887 -57.07 -18.86 -5.70
CA GLN A 887 -58.06 -17.80 -5.99
C GLN A 887 -59.32 -18.35 -6.66
N VAL A 888 -59.16 -19.25 -7.64
CA VAL A 888 -60.28 -19.82 -8.40
C VAL A 888 -61.12 -20.73 -7.49
N ILE A 889 -60.46 -21.60 -6.70
CA ILE A 889 -61.14 -22.48 -5.74
C ILE A 889 -61.98 -21.65 -4.76
N HIS A 890 -61.41 -20.62 -4.12
CA HIS A 890 -62.16 -19.81 -3.16
C HIS A 890 -63.39 -19.11 -3.78
N LEU A 891 -63.31 -18.68 -5.04
CA LEU A 891 -64.45 -18.09 -5.74
C LEU A 891 -65.56 -19.12 -6.01
N MET A 892 -65.19 -20.31 -6.47
CA MET A 892 -66.15 -21.38 -6.77
C MET A 892 -66.77 -22.00 -5.51
N GLU A 893 -66.00 -22.10 -4.43
CA GLU A 893 -66.50 -22.56 -3.13
C GLU A 893 -67.51 -21.59 -2.53
N TYR A 894 -67.33 -20.28 -2.76
CA TYR A 894 -68.31 -19.28 -2.34
C TYR A 894 -69.57 -19.26 -3.23
N ASN A 895 -69.39 -19.30 -4.56
CA ASN A 895 -70.50 -19.29 -5.51
C ASN A 895 -70.20 -20.14 -6.75
N SER A 896 -70.94 -21.23 -6.91
CA SER A 896 -70.74 -22.19 -8.01
C SER A 896 -70.91 -21.58 -9.40
N ARG A 897 -71.62 -20.44 -9.56
CA ARG A 897 -71.76 -19.74 -10.85
C ARG A 897 -70.44 -19.22 -11.42
N TYR A 898 -69.38 -19.11 -10.60
CA TYR A 898 -68.06 -18.79 -11.12
C TYR A 898 -67.49 -19.92 -11.98
N ALA A 899 -67.91 -21.17 -11.79
CA ALA A 899 -67.51 -22.29 -12.64
C ALA A 899 -67.91 -22.06 -14.11
N ASP A 900 -69.15 -21.62 -14.36
CA ASP A 900 -69.62 -21.30 -15.72
C ASP A 900 -68.80 -20.18 -16.37
N CYS A 901 -68.44 -19.16 -15.58
CA CYS A 901 -67.61 -18.05 -16.03
C CYS A 901 -66.20 -18.51 -16.41
N PHE A 902 -65.56 -19.33 -15.58
CA PHE A 902 -64.23 -19.88 -15.86
C PHE A 902 -64.25 -20.87 -17.03
N ASN A 903 -65.32 -21.67 -17.16
CA ASN A 903 -65.55 -22.56 -18.30
C ASN A 903 -65.60 -21.78 -19.61
N ALA A 904 -66.31 -20.65 -19.64
CA ALA A 904 -66.40 -19.80 -20.84
C ALA A 904 -65.04 -19.27 -21.34
N PHE A 905 -64.02 -19.18 -20.47
CA PHE A 905 -62.65 -18.79 -20.82
C PHE A 905 -61.69 -19.97 -21.03
N GLY A 906 -62.17 -21.21 -20.90
CA GLY A 906 -61.39 -22.44 -21.09
C GLY A 906 -60.47 -22.76 -19.91
N MET A 907 -60.99 -22.68 -18.69
CA MET A 907 -60.26 -23.09 -17.47
C MET A 907 -60.00 -24.60 -17.43
N THR A 908 -60.94 -25.44 -17.89
CA THR A 908 -60.80 -26.91 -17.88
C THR A 908 -59.59 -27.40 -18.65
N ASP A 909 -59.34 -26.80 -19.83
CA ASP A 909 -58.14 -27.07 -20.62
C ASP A 909 -56.88 -26.63 -19.86
N ALA A 910 -56.92 -25.44 -19.25
CA ALA A 910 -55.79 -24.93 -18.47
C ALA A 910 -55.46 -25.84 -17.26
N LEU A 911 -56.45 -26.33 -16.53
CA LEU A 911 -56.27 -27.25 -15.40
C LEU A 911 -55.64 -28.57 -15.85
N SER A 912 -56.13 -29.16 -16.95
CA SER A 912 -55.58 -30.40 -17.50
C SER A 912 -54.13 -30.25 -17.95
N MET A 913 -53.75 -29.07 -18.46
CA MET A 913 -52.36 -28.78 -18.80
C MET A 913 -51.45 -28.65 -17.58
N VAL A 914 -51.94 -28.04 -16.49
CA VAL A 914 -51.18 -27.94 -15.23
C VAL A 914 -50.95 -29.32 -14.62
N GLU A 915 -51.97 -30.18 -14.63
CA GLU A 915 -51.87 -31.57 -14.18
C GLU A 915 -50.80 -32.37 -14.94
N GLN A 916 -50.69 -32.16 -16.26
CA GLN A 916 -49.70 -32.83 -17.12
C GLN A 916 -48.27 -32.30 -16.95
N THR A 917 -48.07 -31.20 -16.22
CA THR A 917 -46.76 -30.52 -16.09
C THR A 917 -46.37 -30.26 -14.63
N PRO A 918 -46.31 -31.30 -13.76
CA PRO A 918 -45.99 -31.12 -12.35
C PRO A 918 -44.52 -30.71 -12.14
N SER A 919 -44.26 -29.86 -11.14
CA SER A 919 -42.91 -29.55 -10.68
C SER A 919 -42.81 -29.50 -9.17
N LYS A 920 -41.73 -30.07 -8.64
CA LYS A 920 -41.40 -29.96 -7.22
C LYS A 920 -41.12 -28.52 -6.78
N ALA A 921 -40.81 -27.63 -7.72
CA ALA A 921 -40.52 -26.23 -7.38
C ALA A 921 -41.74 -25.53 -6.75
N GLU A 922 -42.94 -25.95 -7.10
CA GLU A 922 -44.21 -25.35 -6.70
C GLU A 922 -44.69 -25.82 -5.32
N ASN A 923 -43.93 -26.74 -4.72
CA ASN A 923 -44.12 -27.17 -3.35
C ASN A 923 -43.40 -26.25 -2.37
N TYR A 924 -42.52 -25.35 -2.81
CA TYR A 924 -41.75 -24.47 -1.92
C TYR A 924 -42.20 -23.01 -2.04
N ARG A 925 -42.27 -22.30 -0.90
CA ARG A 925 -42.62 -20.86 -0.86
C ARG A 925 -41.44 -19.95 -1.18
N LEU A 926 -40.22 -20.42 -0.95
CA LEU A 926 -39.01 -19.62 -1.07
C LEU A 926 -37.88 -20.43 -1.70
N PHE A 927 -37.09 -19.77 -2.54
CA PHE A 927 -35.85 -20.33 -3.09
C PHE A 927 -34.64 -19.49 -2.68
N LEU A 928 -33.55 -20.16 -2.31
CA LEU A 928 -32.23 -19.54 -2.12
C LEU A 928 -31.20 -20.28 -3.00
N GLY A 929 -31.02 -19.78 -4.23
CA GLY A 929 -30.38 -20.53 -5.30
C GLY A 929 -31.32 -21.63 -5.78
N ASP A 930 -30.79 -22.83 -6.00
CA ASP A 930 -31.58 -23.99 -6.46
C ASP A 930 -32.27 -24.76 -5.31
N ALA A 931 -32.07 -24.34 -4.06
CA ALA A 931 -32.68 -24.97 -2.89
C ALA A 931 -34.03 -24.33 -2.55
N GLY A 932 -35.07 -25.16 -2.51
CA GLY A 932 -36.41 -24.79 -2.04
C GLY A 932 -36.53 -24.87 -0.51
N PHE A 933 -37.27 -23.93 0.06
CA PHE A 933 -37.53 -23.78 1.50
C PHE A 933 -39.01 -23.55 1.77
N MET A 934 -39.44 -23.87 3.00
CA MET A 934 -40.82 -23.71 3.47
C MET A 934 -41.82 -24.43 2.55
N GLU A 935 -41.83 -25.76 2.63
CA GLU A 935 -42.74 -26.58 1.83
C GLU A 935 -44.21 -26.26 2.20
N TYR A 936 -45.09 -26.26 1.20
CA TYR A 936 -46.53 -26.15 1.41
C TYR A 936 -47.08 -27.47 1.95
N ASP A 937 -48.02 -27.39 2.88
CA ASP A 937 -48.70 -28.56 3.44
C ASP A 937 -49.60 -29.26 2.40
N THR A 938 -50.04 -28.54 1.36
CA THR A 938 -50.93 -29.04 0.30
C THR A 938 -50.18 -29.09 -1.03
N LEU A 939 -50.25 -30.23 -1.73
CA LEU A 939 -49.62 -30.38 -3.04
C LEU A 939 -50.40 -29.62 -4.11
N LEU A 940 -49.71 -29.22 -5.18
CA LEU A 940 -50.37 -28.54 -6.31
C LEU A 940 -51.39 -29.46 -6.99
N SER A 941 -51.12 -30.77 -7.07
CA SER A 941 -52.05 -31.77 -7.62
C SER A 941 -53.39 -31.77 -6.91
N ASP A 942 -53.38 -31.60 -5.58
CA ASP A 942 -54.59 -31.61 -4.77
C ASP A 942 -55.44 -30.36 -5.04
N LEU A 943 -54.77 -29.22 -5.25
CA LEU A 943 -55.45 -27.99 -5.69
C LEU A 943 -56.05 -28.13 -7.09
N VAL A 944 -55.35 -28.78 -8.02
CA VAL A 944 -55.87 -29.03 -9.38
C VAL A 944 -57.08 -29.96 -9.33
N ALA A 945 -57.00 -31.06 -8.57
CA ALA A 945 -58.10 -32.00 -8.38
C ALA A 945 -59.33 -31.30 -7.78
N ARG A 946 -59.12 -30.50 -6.73
CA ARG A 946 -60.19 -29.70 -6.10
C ARG A 946 -60.81 -28.69 -7.07
N ALA A 947 -60.00 -28.02 -7.89
CA ALA A 947 -60.50 -27.10 -8.90
C ALA A 947 -61.33 -27.82 -9.97
N LYS A 948 -60.94 -29.01 -10.41
CA LYS A 948 -61.70 -29.83 -11.38
C LYS A 948 -63.04 -30.32 -10.81
N GLU A 949 -63.02 -30.79 -9.56
CA GLU A 949 -64.23 -31.21 -8.82
C GLU A 949 -65.27 -30.08 -8.79
N LEU A 950 -64.84 -28.86 -8.42
CA LEU A 950 -65.71 -27.68 -8.36
C LEU A 950 -66.20 -27.19 -9.73
N MET A 951 -65.49 -27.55 -10.80
CA MET A 951 -65.86 -27.24 -12.19
C MET A 951 -66.81 -28.29 -12.80
N GLY A 952 -67.08 -29.40 -12.11
CA GLY A 952 -67.88 -30.52 -12.63
C GLY A 952 -67.21 -31.29 -13.76
N CYS A 953 -65.87 -31.30 -13.81
CA CYS A 953 -65.07 -31.98 -14.82
C CYS A 953 -64.43 -33.22 -14.21
N ASP A 954 -65.09 -34.38 -14.34
CA ASP A 954 -64.51 -35.70 -14.02
C ASP A 954 -63.63 -36.23 -15.17
#